data_AF-A0A2B0MY36-F1
#
_entry.id   AF-A0A2B0MY36-F1
#
_cell.length_a   1.000
_cell.length_b   1.000
_cell.length_c   1.000
_cell.angle_alpha   90.00
_cell.angle_beta   90.00
_cell.angle_gamma   90.00
#
_symmetry.space_group_name_H-M   'P 1'
#
loop_
_entity.id
_entity.type
_entity.pdbx_description
1 polymer ?
#
loop_
_entity_poly.entity_id
_entity_poly.type
_entity_poly.pdbx_seq_one_letter_code
_entity_poly.pdbx_strand_id
1 'polypeptide(L)'
;MNQEYINVNQLDYKITNRGLNFLIDNNIIRAKHEGKKILLCKNDLKKHEAWEMKLSREYFTVKQLWKYLGIKNLENKRLTYVYYKNLTLLAEEGLIHIKTLKYPLLTLDNKEYQKASQYVKKSEIINILDKYVSTNEFLRMASIGYSHAIEIVNKFNIKKIQFIKKKEFTFYKKEDIKAFLKYREKTVGEKIRLNVADGSLIIKQDTCKILNLNSYNYKKFLEEELLKIHKKAGRNIFFVKEEVLSLKKRIEKMDNSLRSKYYTRNEIFKEYGINVDTIKEDIKTIEVPLLVRGISRYLFNKCLYLKKDIIKEYERRNERLNLYLDRGSIYDNVLYRLEAEGVEFSVHCKETELLWLKFIRSKSTLYGGQNSASKASRVLEYFVATKILAQRLVGKEIFMYSSKELNLMFFNQNTGIHIKKPIYIFLKEFGKGNGYSSCKKSFKLNEINSPYKVESKKKSQVNVYTPEEYKEFFDYISDLAVHKDRAIYSVKGAIDKFVNGNSKNKYYDRYDSVWLYMLVHLNNAWRHWDCTEIPRINFEGTSIEGNIEWLQNNNISMEDAKRIIRKLQMKNLKHSKTGAERYFYCSEQLTLPVAYAAVLCEIRARELNPLSDSLIDFRTKNRILTSYPYKRFFCDFSKPNLKFSSLKMNRTFITFAFSIINKYKDSAHEIEVLKFIRNHKSIETTNMYIYISQRDIDFLSGQIFTRDYFGFIADGFADILFGTTQDIAERTQQINVIYEKIGKDLRLEGIADVLLYLSKQEHIVKDIIHGLDEEVIHNMYNILNLDMLYSKTSHVQCILSAEDCMYPNRETCIGCPFAIYNFYALSAITERILKHIVSLVENKETPRYKGDNERDALLFVKDLKLFKEAEAKFGSCIYEFFNMSQEQFESILLQLPSLSQYLPKGREM
;
A
#
# COMPACT_ATOMS: atom_id res chain seq x y z
N MET A 1 14.65 -68.83 -84.06
CA MET A 1 13.93 -69.88 -84.81
C MET A 1 13.69 -71.00 -83.81
N ASN A 2 12.50 -71.36 -83.34
CA ASN A 2 11.11 -71.07 -83.74
C ASN A 2 10.66 -69.65 -83.40
N GLN A 3 10.12 -68.92 -84.38
CA GLN A 3 9.40 -67.68 -84.06
C GLN A 3 8.00 -68.08 -83.61
N GLU A 4 7.73 -67.96 -82.32
CA GLU A 4 6.37 -68.12 -81.79
C GLU A 4 5.51 -66.95 -82.25
N TYR A 5 4.37 -67.28 -82.85
CA TYR A 5 3.35 -66.30 -83.18
C TYR A 5 2.18 -66.44 -82.20
N ILE A 6 1.63 -65.31 -81.77
CA ILE A 6 0.47 -65.26 -80.86
C ILE A 6 -0.72 -64.73 -81.64
N ASN A 7 -1.89 -65.35 -81.45
CA ASN A 7 -3.12 -64.83 -82.04
C ASN A 7 -3.53 -63.52 -81.35
N VAL A 8 -3.88 -62.50 -82.12
CA VAL A 8 -4.36 -61.21 -81.60
C VAL A 8 -5.52 -61.38 -80.61
N ASN A 9 -6.39 -62.37 -80.81
CA ASN A 9 -7.53 -62.63 -79.92
C ASN A 9 -7.13 -63.29 -78.57
N GLN A 10 -5.87 -63.70 -78.42
CA GLN A 10 -5.30 -64.27 -77.19
C GLN A 10 -4.46 -63.25 -76.40
N LEU A 11 -4.42 -61.99 -76.83
CA LEU A 11 -3.76 -60.93 -76.06
C LEU A 11 -4.63 -60.54 -74.87
N ASP A 12 -3.99 -60.35 -73.71
CA ASP A 12 -4.65 -59.92 -72.48
C ASP A 12 -5.20 -58.48 -72.56
N TYR A 13 -4.96 -57.78 -73.66
CA TYR A 13 -5.40 -56.41 -73.93
C TYR A 13 -5.87 -56.25 -75.38
N LYS A 14 -6.87 -55.37 -75.60
CA LYS A 14 -7.45 -55.14 -76.93
C LYS A 14 -6.67 -54.10 -77.71
N ILE A 15 -5.92 -54.52 -78.73
CA ILE A 15 -5.35 -53.62 -79.74
C ILE A 15 -6.45 -53.27 -80.75
N THR A 16 -6.63 -51.98 -81.04
CA THR A 16 -7.59 -51.55 -82.07
C THR A 16 -7.11 -51.99 -83.47
N ASN A 17 -8.01 -52.46 -84.34
CA ASN A 17 -7.65 -52.88 -85.71
C ASN A 17 -6.83 -51.83 -86.48
N ARG A 18 -7.14 -50.54 -86.28
CA ARG A 18 -6.38 -49.43 -86.87
C ARG A 18 -4.95 -49.33 -86.33
N GLY A 19 -4.77 -49.50 -85.03
CA GLY A 19 -3.45 -49.52 -84.40
C GLY A 19 -2.64 -50.76 -84.80
N LEU A 20 -3.29 -51.91 -84.87
CA LEU A 20 -2.69 -53.17 -85.31
C LEU A 20 -2.16 -53.06 -86.74
N ASN A 21 -2.99 -52.57 -87.68
CA ASN A 21 -2.59 -52.34 -89.07
C ASN A 21 -1.40 -51.37 -89.14
N PHE A 22 -1.43 -50.28 -88.37
CA PHE A 22 -0.30 -49.34 -88.34
C PHE A 22 1.02 -50.01 -87.93
N LEU A 23 1.00 -50.86 -86.89
CA LEU A 23 2.21 -51.56 -86.43
C LEU A 23 2.74 -52.54 -87.49
N ILE A 24 1.85 -53.18 -88.25
CA ILE A 24 2.20 -54.11 -89.33
C ILE A 24 2.71 -53.35 -90.55
N ASP A 25 1.96 -52.36 -91.03
CA ASP A 25 2.25 -51.57 -92.24
C ASP A 25 3.58 -50.80 -92.14
N ASN A 26 3.98 -50.42 -90.91
CA ASN A 26 5.25 -49.75 -90.65
C ASN A 26 6.38 -50.73 -90.26
N ASN A 27 6.19 -52.04 -90.46
CA ASN A 27 7.16 -53.11 -90.12
C ASN A 27 7.64 -53.10 -88.66
N ILE A 28 6.82 -52.61 -87.73
CA ILE A 28 7.13 -52.57 -86.29
C ILE A 28 6.88 -53.96 -85.68
N ILE A 29 5.80 -54.63 -86.10
CA ILE A 29 5.47 -56.00 -85.70
C ILE A 29 5.15 -56.82 -86.93
N ARG A 30 5.84 -57.95 -87.11
CA ARG A 30 5.52 -58.90 -88.18
C ARG A 30 4.27 -59.69 -87.86
N ALA A 31 3.38 -59.82 -88.84
CA ALA A 31 2.15 -60.61 -88.74
C ALA A 31 2.07 -61.68 -89.83
N LYS A 32 1.41 -62.80 -89.51
CA LYS A 32 0.98 -63.84 -90.45
C LYS A 32 -0.54 -63.91 -90.44
N HIS A 33 -1.14 -64.11 -91.61
CA HIS A 33 -2.58 -64.30 -91.75
C HIS A 33 -2.88 -65.77 -92.02
N GLU A 34 -3.62 -66.40 -91.12
CA GLU A 34 -4.17 -67.75 -91.32
C GLU A 34 -5.70 -67.66 -91.33
N GLY A 35 -6.26 -67.58 -92.55
CA GLY A 35 -7.69 -67.33 -92.75
C GLY A 35 -8.15 -66.01 -92.12
N LYS A 36 -9.12 -66.08 -91.21
CA LYS A 36 -9.63 -64.91 -90.46
C LYS A 36 -8.79 -64.57 -89.20
N LYS A 37 -7.71 -65.30 -88.91
CA LYS A 37 -6.87 -65.11 -87.71
C LYS A 37 -5.60 -64.34 -88.06
N ILE A 38 -5.27 -63.31 -87.28
CA ILE A 38 -4.01 -62.57 -87.37
C ILE A 38 -3.07 -63.09 -86.26
N LEU A 39 -1.89 -63.54 -86.65
CA LEU A 39 -0.86 -64.09 -85.78
C LEU A 39 0.33 -63.12 -85.74
N LEU A 40 0.68 -62.57 -84.57
CA LEU A 40 1.77 -61.59 -84.42
C LEU A 40 3.05 -62.24 -83.89
N CYS A 41 4.22 -61.79 -84.37
CA CYS A 41 5.50 -62.24 -83.85
C CYS A 41 5.66 -61.82 -82.38
N LYS A 42 5.73 -62.81 -81.48
CA LYS A 42 5.78 -62.61 -80.03
C LYS A 42 6.97 -61.75 -79.57
N ASN A 43 8.12 -61.91 -80.21
CA ASN A 43 9.33 -61.17 -79.85
C ASN A 43 9.26 -59.69 -80.26
N ASP A 44 8.68 -59.39 -81.42
CA ASP A 44 8.52 -58.01 -81.88
C ASP A 44 7.47 -57.28 -81.04
N LEU A 45 6.38 -57.99 -80.68
CA LEU A 45 5.35 -57.47 -79.77
C LEU A 45 5.92 -57.17 -78.37
N LYS A 46 6.65 -58.10 -77.75
CA LYS A 46 7.30 -57.87 -76.44
C LYS A 46 8.28 -56.69 -76.44
N LYS A 47 9.05 -56.54 -77.52
CA LYS A 47 9.97 -55.39 -77.67
C LYS A 47 9.19 -54.06 -77.77
N HIS A 48 8.08 -54.06 -78.48
CA HIS A 48 7.24 -52.89 -78.61
C HIS A 48 6.54 -52.53 -77.28
N GLU A 49 5.97 -53.51 -76.58
CA GLU A 49 5.41 -53.36 -75.23
C GLU A 49 6.43 -52.75 -74.26
N ALA A 50 7.66 -53.29 -74.25
CA ALA A 50 8.73 -52.78 -73.38
C ALA A 50 9.09 -51.32 -73.71
N TRP A 51 9.07 -50.93 -74.98
CA TRP A 51 9.28 -49.55 -75.40
C TRP A 51 8.13 -48.63 -74.95
N GLU A 52 6.87 -49.03 -75.11
CA GLU A 52 5.71 -48.24 -74.65
C GLU A 52 5.69 -48.12 -73.11
N MET A 53 6.03 -49.19 -72.39
CA MET A 53 6.20 -49.16 -70.94
C MET A 53 7.32 -48.21 -70.52
N LYS A 54 8.46 -48.22 -71.21
CA LYS A 54 9.56 -47.27 -70.94
C LYS A 54 9.11 -45.82 -71.17
N LEU A 55 8.42 -45.56 -72.28
CA LEU A 55 7.92 -44.21 -72.59
C LEU A 55 6.91 -43.71 -71.56
N SER A 56 5.95 -44.55 -71.14
CA SER A 56 4.96 -44.18 -70.12
C SER A 56 5.56 -43.96 -68.72
N ARG A 57 6.70 -44.59 -68.42
CA ARG A 57 7.47 -44.32 -67.20
C ARG A 57 8.16 -42.96 -67.27
N GLU A 58 8.81 -42.64 -68.39
CA GLU A 58 9.62 -41.43 -68.56
C GLU A 58 8.84 -40.16 -68.90
N TYR A 59 7.63 -40.29 -69.47
CA TYR A 59 6.85 -39.14 -69.94
C TYR A 59 5.42 -39.14 -69.35
N PHE A 60 4.91 -37.95 -69.06
CA PHE A 60 3.50 -37.71 -68.80
C PHE A 60 2.76 -37.56 -70.13
N THR A 61 1.52 -38.05 -70.22
CA THR A 61 0.57 -37.46 -71.16
C THR A 61 0.28 -36.01 -70.74
N VAL A 62 -0.20 -35.18 -71.67
CA VAL A 62 -0.63 -33.80 -71.34
C VAL A 62 -1.66 -33.80 -70.19
N LYS A 63 -2.63 -34.74 -70.20
CA LYS A 63 -3.66 -34.84 -69.18
C LYS A 63 -3.10 -35.32 -67.82
N GLN A 64 -2.14 -36.25 -67.81
CA GLN A 64 -1.43 -36.64 -66.59
C GLN A 64 -0.61 -35.49 -66.01
N LEU A 65 0.09 -34.73 -66.84
CA LEU A 65 0.87 -33.56 -66.40
C LEU A 65 -0.03 -32.56 -65.67
N TRP A 66 -1.18 -32.23 -66.26
CA TRP A 66 -2.09 -31.27 -65.64
C TRP A 66 -2.71 -31.79 -64.35
N LYS A 67 -3.03 -33.08 -64.27
CA LYS A 67 -3.45 -33.71 -63.01
C LYS A 67 -2.33 -33.63 -61.96
N TYR A 68 -1.08 -33.87 -62.37
CA TYR A 68 0.09 -33.78 -61.50
C TYR A 68 0.32 -32.36 -60.98
N LEU A 69 0.03 -31.34 -61.79
CA LEU A 69 0.05 -29.92 -61.40
C LEU A 69 -1.24 -29.46 -60.67
N GLY A 70 -2.19 -30.36 -60.38
CA GLY A 70 -3.35 -30.08 -59.51
C GLY A 70 -4.68 -29.78 -60.22
N ILE A 71 -4.79 -29.92 -61.55
CA ILE A 71 -6.05 -29.70 -62.29
C ILE A 71 -6.90 -30.98 -62.29
N LYS A 72 -8.06 -30.95 -61.63
CA LYS A 72 -8.92 -32.13 -61.44
C LYS A 72 -9.87 -32.44 -62.62
N ASN A 73 -10.39 -31.43 -63.34
CA ASN A 73 -11.36 -31.61 -64.44
C ASN A 73 -10.84 -31.12 -65.80
N LEU A 74 -10.52 -32.07 -66.71
CA LEU A 74 -10.01 -31.83 -68.07
C LEU A 74 -10.87 -32.54 -69.13
N GLU A 75 -12.19 -32.39 -69.06
CA GLU A 75 -13.11 -33.02 -70.02
C GLU A 75 -13.44 -32.13 -71.23
N ASN A 76 -13.11 -30.83 -71.17
CA ASN A 76 -13.37 -29.89 -72.26
C ASN A 76 -12.19 -29.81 -73.25
N LYS A 77 -12.39 -30.34 -74.47
CA LYS A 77 -11.37 -30.36 -75.55
C LYS A 77 -10.79 -28.98 -75.89
N ARG A 78 -11.56 -27.88 -75.78
CA ARG A 78 -11.06 -26.52 -76.07
C ARG A 78 -10.03 -26.05 -75.05
N LEU A 79 -10.20 -26.39 -73.78
CA LEU A 79 -9.25 -26.03 -72.71
C LEU A 79 -7.93 -26.79 -72.86
N THR A 80 -7.97 -28.06 -73.27
CA THR A 80 -6.77 -28.89 -73.49
C THR A 80 -5.86 -28.30 -74.57
N TYR A 81 -6.42 -27.73 -75.65
CA TYR A 81 -5.64 -27.09 -76.72
C TYR A 81 -4.95 -25.79 -76.27
N VAL A 82 -5.65 -24.92 -75.54
CA VAL A 82 -5.08 -23.67 -75.02
C VAL A 82 -3.95 -23.94 -74.02
N TYR A 83 -4.11 -24.95 -73.16
CA TYR A 83 -3.07 -25.35 -72.23
C TYR A 83 -1.87 -25.99 -72.94
N TYR A 84 -2.10 -26.74 -74.01
CA TYR A 84 -1.02 -27.28 -74.83
C TYR A 84 -0.18 -26.17 -75.49
N LYS A 85 -0.79 -25.08 -75.96
CA LYS A 85 -0.07 -23.94 -76.55
C LYS A 85 0.94 -23.30 -75.57
N ASN A 86 0.68 -23.30 -74.27
CA ASN A 86 1.65 -22.79 -73.30
C ASN A 86 2.81 -23.78 -73.07
N LEU A 87 2.54 -25.09 -73.13
CA LEU A 87 3.59 -26.09 -73.05
C LEU A 87 4.52 -26.00 -74.27
N THR A 88 4.00 -25.74 -75.48
CA THR A 88 4.86 -25.55 -76.66
C THR A 88 5.76 -24.33 -76.54
N LEU A 89 5.28 -23.21 -75.97
CA LEU A 89 6.13 -22.04 -75.69
C LEU A 89 7.25 -22.38 -74.69
N LEU A 90 6.94 -23.10 -73.61
CA LEU A 90 7.97 -23.54 -72.66
C LEU A 90 8.97 -24.52 -73.29
N ALA A 91 8.55 -25.28 -74.30
CA ALA A 91 9.43 -26.16 -75.05
C ALA A 91 10.34 -25.38 -76.01
N GLU A 92 9.83 -24.32 -76.66
CA GLU A 92 10.63 -23.40 -77.49
C GLU A 92 11.67 -22.64 -76.65
N GLU A 93 11.34 -22.29 -75.40
CA GLU A 93 12.30 -21.72 -74.43
C GLU A 93 13.32 -22.73 -73.88
N GLY A 94 13.23 -24.01 -74.29
CA GLY A 94 14.13 -25.08 -73.86
C GLY A 94 13.94 -25.55 -72.41
N LEU A 95 12.81 -25.20 -71.77
CA LEU A 95 12.53 -25.54 -70.38
C LEU A 95 11.93 -26.95 -70.23
N ILE A 96 11.20 -27.44 -71.23
CA ILE A 96 10.58 -28.77 -71.25
C ILE A 96 10.69 -29.43 -72.62
N HIS A 97 10.70 -30.76 -72.67
CA HIS A 97 10.67 -31.54 -73.90
C HIS A 97 9.29 -32.16 -74.13
N ILE A 98 8.74 -31.87 -75.30
CA ILE A 98 7.50 -32.47 -75.80
C ILE A 98 7.83 -33.44 -76.93
N LYS A 99 7.50 -34.71 -76.73
CA LYS A 99 7.61 -35.75 -77.76
C LYS A 99 6.23 -35.99 -78.35
N THR A 100 6.09 -35.75 -79.66
CA THR A 100 4.88 -36.07 -80.41
C THR A 100 5.08 -37.38 -81.17
N LEU A 101 4.21 -38.35 -80.92
CA LEU A 101 4.18 -39.62 -81.63
C LEU A 101 3.20 -39.56 -82.80
N LYS A 102 3.54 -40.26 -83.90
CA LYS A 102 2.64 -40.41 -85.06
C LYS A 102 1.42 -41.29 -84.76
N TYR A 103 1.50 -42.11 -83.72
CA TYR A 103 0.46 -43.01 -83.25
C TYR A 103 0.44 -43.05 -81.71
N PRO A 104 -0.72 -43.28 -81.07
CA PRO A 104 -0.83 -43.40 -79.61
C PRO A 104 -0.21 -44.71 -79.11
N LEU A 105 0.00 -44.85 -77.80
CA LEU A 105 0.49 -46.13 -77.25
C LEU A 105 -0.64 -47.15 -77.22
N LEU A 106 -0.46 -48.27 -77.92
CA LEU A 106 -1.51 -49.22 -78.28
C LEU A 106 -1.56 -50.46 -77.38
N THR A 107 -0.42 -50.83 -76.79
CA THR A 107 -0.25 -52.06 -76.00
C THR A 107 -0.55 -51.86 -74.51
N LEU A 108 -0.63 -50.61 -74.05
CA LEU A 108 -0.98 -50.29 -72.68
C LEU A 108 -2.50 -50.34 -72.46
N ASP A 109 -2.94 -51.10 -71.45
CA ASP A 109 -4.35 -51.16 -71.01
C ASP A 109 -4.77 -49.92 -70.21
N ASN A 110 -4.63 -48.75 -70.83
CA ASN A 110 -5.14 -47.49 -70.29
C ASN A 110 -5.67 -46.64 -71.44
N LYS A 111 -6.98 -46.38 -71.41
CA LYS A 111 -7.72 -45.60 -72.43
C LYS A 111 -7.12 -44.22 -72.70
N GLU A 112 -6.36 -43.65 -71.77
CA GLU A 112 -5.71 -42.36 -71.92
C GLU A 112 -4.55 -42.41 -72.92
N TYR A 113 -3.68 -43.42 -72.80
CA TYR A 113 -2.53 -43.57 -73.68
C TYR A 113 -2.92 -43.94 -75.11
N GLN A 114 -4.03 -44.67 -75.27
CA GLN A 114 -4.61 -45.02 -76.58
C GLN A 114 -5.15 -43.81 -77.36
N LYS A 115 -5.28 -42.64 -76.72
CA LYS A 115 -5.77 -41.40 -77.35
C LYS A 115 -4.75 -40.27 -77.34
N ALA A 116 -3.65 -40.39 -76.61
CA ALA A 116 -2.64 -39.35 -76.50
C ALA A 116 -1.58 -39.50 -77.59
N SER A 117 -1.26 -38.41 -78.28
CA SER A 117 -0.14 -38.34 -79.23
C SER A 117 1.03 -37.50 -78.73
N GLN A 118 0.87 -36.81 -77.59
CA GLN A 118 1.81 -35.81 -77.08
C GLN A 118 2.21 -36.14 -75.64
N TYR A 119 3.51 -36.12 -75.41
CA TYR A 119 4.14 -36.60 -74.18
C TYR A 119 5.17 -35.60 -73.66
N VAL A 120 5.14 -35.29 -72.37
CA VAL A 120 6.07 -34.34 -71.72
C VAL A 120 6.97 -35.09 -70.76
N LYS A 121 8.28 -34.87 -70.84
CA LYS A 121 9.26 -35.63 -70.04
C LYS A 121 9.09 -35.35 -68.54
N LYS A 122 8.90 -36.40 -67.72
CA LYS A 122 8.58 -36.25 -66.29
C LYS A 122 9.71 -35.60 -65.49
N SER A 123 10.96 -36.00 -65.76
CA SER A 123 12.13 -35.55 -65.01
C SER A 123 12.32 -34.03 -65.05
N GLU A 124 11.94 -33.39 -66.16
CA GLU A 124 12.09 -31.94 -66.34
C GLU A 124 11.02 -31.17 -65.57
N ILE A 125 9.79 -31.67 -65.57
CA ILE A 125 8.71 -31.12 -64.75
C ILE A 125 9.05 -31.22 -63.26
N ILE A 126 9.56 -32.38 -62.83
CA ILE A 126 9.97 -32.58 -61.43
C ILE A 126 11.11 -31.61 -61.08
N ASN A 127 12.13 -31.47 -61.93
CA ASN A 127 13.24 -30.53 -61.72
C ASN A 127 12.78 -29.06 -61.65
N ILE A 128 11.79 -28.67 -62.46
CA ILE A 128 11.18 -27.33 -62.35
C ILE A 128 10.48 -27.18 -61.00
N LEU A 129 9.68 -28.14 -60.56
CA LEU A 129 8.99 -28.07 -59.27
C LEU A 129 9.95 -28.15 -58.07
N ASP A 130 11.13 -28.75 -58.23
CA ASP A 130 12.19 -28.75 -57.23
C ASP A 130 12.90 -27.41 -57.12
N LYS A 131 13.15 -26.73 -58.26
CA LYS A 131 13.88 -25.45 -58.29
C LYS A 131 13.00 -24.22 -58.13
N TYR A 132 11.71 -24.35 -58.35
CA TYR A 132 10.76 -23.25 -58.31
C TYR A 132 9.67 -23.50 -57.24
N VAL A 133 9.06 -22.44 -56.71
CA VAL A 133 7.91 -22.49 -55.80
C VAL A 133 6.69 -21.88 -56.46
N SER A 134 5.50 -22.39 -56.12
CA SER A 134 4.25 -21.80 -56.58
C SER A 134 4.08 -20.37 -56.08
N THR A 135 3.24 -19.58 -56.75
CA THR A 135 2.91 -18.23 -56.30
C THR A 135 2.42 -18.21 -54.86
N ASN A 136 1.51 -19.10 -54.47
CA ASN A 136 0.98 -19.15 -53.10
C ASN A 136 2.08 -19.44 -52.07
N GLU A 137 3.03 -20.30 -52.41
CA GLU A 137 4.16 -20.60 -51.55
C GLU A 137 5.15 -19.43 -51.47
N PHE A 138 5.42 -18.71 -52.57
CA PHE A 138 6.20 -17.47 -52.53
C PHE A 138 5.56 -16.42 -51.62
N LEU A 139 4.25 -16.20 -51.73
CA LEU A 139 3.51 -15.28 -50.87
C LEU A 139 3.62 -15.66 -49.39
N ARG A 140 3.57 -16.96 -49.09
CA ARG A 140 3.77 -17.48 -47.73
C ARG A 140 5.21 -17.31 -47.24
N MET A 141 6.21 -17.64 -48.05
CA MET A 141 7.63 -17.50 -47.70
C MET A 141 8.03 -16.06 -47.44
N ALA A 142 7.44 -15.12 -48.19
CA ALA A 142 7.73 -13.70 -48.04
C ALA A 142 6.72 -12.95 -47.15
N SER A 143 5.63 -13.58 -46.69
CA SER A 143 4.56 -12.93 -45.92
C SER A 143 4.10 -11.60 -46.57
N ILE A 144 3.81 -11.63 -47.87
CA ILE A 144 3.38 -10.46 -48.67
C ILE A 144 2.13 -10.77 -49.48
N GLY A 145 1.38 -9.71 -49.83
CA GLY A 145 0.25 -9.79 -50.76
C GLY A 145 0.68 -9.91 -52.24
N TYR A 146 -0.25 -10.36 -53.08
CA TYR A 146 0.02 -10.65 -54.50
C TYR A 146 0.46 -9.42 -55.31
N SER A 147 -0.14 -8.25 -55.10
CA SER A 147 0.23 -7.02 -55.81
C SER A 147 1.69 -6.62 -55.52
N HIS A 148 2.11 -6.73 -54.26
CA HIS A 148 3.47 -6.41 -53.85
C HIS A 148 4.50 -7.43 -54.34
N ALA A 149 4.10 -8.71 -54.44
CA ALA A 149 4.92 -9.75 -55.04
C ALA A 149 5.27 -9.45 -56.50
N ILE A 150 4.35 -8.88 -57.28
CA ILE A 150 4.61 -8.49 -58.68
C ILE A 150 5.68 -7.39 -58.76
N GLU A 151 5.58 -6.37 -57.91
CA GLU A 151 6.59 -5.29 -57.84
C GLU A 151 7.98 -5.84 -57.48
N ILE A 152 8.04 -6.73 -56.49
CA ILE A 152 9.29 -7.36 -56.05
C ILE A 152 9.92 -8.20 -57.17
N VAL A 153 9.11 -9.00 -57.86
CA VAL A 153 9.58 -9.83 -58.98
C VAL A 153 10.24 -8.97 -60.05
N ASN A 154 9.64 -7.83 -60.41
CA ASN A 154 10.20 -6.91 -61.39
C ASN A 154 11.46 -6.22 -60.87
N LYS A 155 11.45 -5.73 -59.62
CA LYS A 155 12.56 -4.97 -59.02
C LYS A 155 13.82 -5.81 -58.79
N PHE A 156 13.65 -7.07 -58.37
CA PHE A 156 14.75 -7.99 -58.09
C PHE A 156 15.01 -8.98 -59.25
N ASN A 157 14.35 -8.78 -60.39
CA ASN A 157 14.46 -9.61 -61.59
C ASN A 157 14.33 -11.13 -61.28
N ILE A 158 13.34 -11.50 -60.45
CA ILE A 158 13.13 -12.88 -60.02
C ILE A 158 12.63 -13.71 -61.19
N LYS A 159 13.34 -14.79 -61.53
CA LYS A 159 12.97 -15.64 -62.67
C LYS A 159 11.66 -16.38 -62.37
N LYS A 160 10.72 -16.34 -63.32
CA LYS A 160 9.41 -17.02 -63.23
C LYS A 160 9.14 -17.93 -64.43
N ILE A 161 8.44 -19.03 -64.19
CA ILE A 161 7.94 -19.96 -65.20
C ILE A 161 6.41 -20.02 -65.05
N GLN A 162 5.69 -19.94 -66.16
CA GLN A 162 4.22 -19.93 -66.15
C GLN A 162 3.67 -21.03 -67.07
N PHE A 163 3.06 -22.06 -66.48
CA PHE A 163 2.46 -23.16 -67.25
C PHE A 163 1.09 -22.79 -67.84
N ILE A 164 0.32 -21.96 -67.13
CA ILE A 164 -0.98 -21.43 -67.58
C ILE A 164 -1.03 -19.97 -67.15
N LYS A 165 -1.68 -19.11 -67.96
CA LYS A 165 -1.99 -17.70 -67.64
C LYS A 165 -2.98 -17.57 -66.47
N LYS A 166 -2.62 -18.10 -65.31
CA LYS A 166 -3.32 -18.09 -64.02
C LYS A 166 -2.27 -18.05 -62.90
N LYS A 167 -2.58 -17.32 -61.82
CA LYS A 167 -1.66 -17.13 -60.68
C LYS A 167 -1.21 -18.46 -60.06
N GLU A 168 -2.11 -19.43 -59.96
CA GLU A 168 -1.87 -20.75 -59.35
C GLU A 168 -0.82 -21.59 -60.11
N PHE A 169 -0.60 -21.29 -61.39
CA PHE A 169 0.31 -22.02 -62.28
C PHE A 169 1.56 -21.21 -62.65
N THR A 170 1.86 -20.18 -61.86
CA THR A 170 3.06 -19.37 -61.97
C THR A 170 4.02 -19.73 -60.84
N PHE A 171 5.25 -20.06 -61.22
CA PHE A 171 6.30 -20.57 -60.35
C PHE A 171 7.52 -19.66 -60.38
N TYR A 172 8.14 -19.41 -59.23
CA TYR A 172 9.27 -18.50 -59.07
C TYR A 172 10.51 -19.23 -58.56
N LYS A 173 11.70 -18.87 -59.06
CA LYS A 173 12.94 -19.58 -58.72
C LYS A 173 13.27 -19.42 -57.23
N LYS A 174 13.49 -20.55 -56.53
CA LYS A 174 13.72 -20.59 -55.06
C LYS A 174 14.93 -19.77 -54.63
N GLU A 175 16.01 -19.84 -55.39
CA GLU A 175 17.28 -19.15 -55.08
C GLU A 175 17.10 -17.62 -55.08
N ASP A 176 16.41 -17.09 -56.08
CA ASP A 176 16.17 -15.66 -56.24
C ASP A 176 15.28 -15.12 -55.10
N ILE A 177 14.29 -15.91 -54.67
CA ILE A 177 13.45 -15.60 -53.50
C ILE A 177 14.31 -15.59 -52.22
N LYS A 178 15.17 -16.59 -52.03
CA LYS A 178 16.08 -16.64 -50.86
C LYS A 178 17.04 -15.44 -50.85
N ALA A 179 17.55 -15.01 -52.00
CA ALA A 179 18.38 -13.82 -52.12
C ALA A 179 17.61 -12.55 -51.73
N PHE A 180 16.36 -12.42 -52.17
CA PHE A 180 15.47 -11.34 -51.76
C PHE A 180 15.20 -11.35 -50.25
N LEU A 181 14.91 -12.50 -49.65
CA LEU A 181 14.66 -12.60 -48.21
C LEU A 181 15.89 -12.20 -47.38
N LYS A 182 17.09 -12.67 -47.77
CA LYS A 182 18.35 -12.22 -47.17
C LYS A 182 18.58 -10.71 -47.33
N TYR A 183 18.21 -10.13 -48.47
CA TYR A 183 18.26 -8.68 -48.64
C TYR A 183 17.28 -7.97 -47.70
N ARG A 184 16.07 -8.50 -47.52
CA ARG A 184 15.04 -7.92 -46.66
C ARG A 184 15.48 -7.83 -45.21
N GLU A 185 16.17 -8.86 -44.70
CA GLU A 185 16.68 -8.95 -43.32
C GLU A 185 17.78 -7.93 -42.99
N LYS A 186 18.47 -7.37 -43.99
CA LYS A 186 19.51 -6.35 -43.77
C LYS A 186 18.92 -5.04 -43.25
N THR A 187 19.63 -4.39 -42.33
CA THR A 187 19.26 -3.08 -41.79
C THR A 187 19.29 -1.99 -42.87
N VAL A 188 18.57 -0.89 -42.64
CA VAL A 188 18.55 0.27 -43.56
C VAL A 188 19.97 0.81 -43.80
N GLY A 189 20.85 0.78 -42.80
CA GLY A 189 22.25 1.20 -42.92
C GLY A 189 23.10 0.28 -43.82
N GLU A 190 22.93 -1.03 -43.70
CA GLU A 190 23.65 -2.02 -44.54
C GLU A 190 23.22 -1.96 -46.00
N LYS A 191 21.93 -1.72 -46.26
CA LYS A 191 21.37 -1.50 -47.61
C LYS A 191 21.96 -0.26 -48.30
N ILE A 192 22.35 0.76 -47.52
CA ILE A 192 22.95 2.00 -48.03
C ILE A 192 24.46 1.84 -48.27
N ARG A 193 25.19 1.11 -47.40
CA ARG A 193 26.63 0.84 -47.56
C ARG A 193 26.95 0.04 -48.83
N LEU A 194 26.05 -0.86 -49.25
CA LEU A 194 26.19 -1.60 -50.50
C LEU A 194 26.04 -0.71 -51.76
N ASN A 195 25.50 0.51 -51.62
CA ASN A 195 25.23 1.44 -52.72
C ASN A 195 26.21 2.63 -52.78
N VAL A 196 27.18 2.76 -51.86
CA VAL A 196 28.15 3.87 -51.81
C VAL A 196 29.56 3.31 -52.02
N ALA A 197 30.23 3.73 -53.10
CA ALA A 197 31.50 3.15 -53.56
C ALA A 197 32.78 3.69 -52.86
N ASP A 198 32.68 4.64 -51.93
CA ASP A 198 33.85 5.34 -51.35
C ASP A 198 33.93 5.15 -49.82
N GLY A 199 34.97 4.45 -49.36
CA GLY A 199 35.19 4.10 -47.95
C GLY A 199 35.70 5.25 -47.07
N SER A 200 36.02 6.41 -47.65
CA SER A 200 36.47 7.61 -46.94
C SER A 200 35.31 8.44 -46.35
N LEU A 201 34.08 8.17 -46.78
CA LEU A 201 32.88 8.92 -46.42
C LEU A 201 32.00 8.18 -45.42
N ILE A 202 31.45 8.92 -44.48
CA ILE A 202 30.49 8.41 -43.50
C ILE A 202 29.16 9.15 -43.59
N ILE A 203 28.07 8.41 -43.45
CA ILE A 203 26.71 8.97 -43.53
C ILE A 203 26.35 9.75 -42.27
N LYS A 204 25.40 10.68 -42.40
CA LYS A 204 24.86 11.47 -41.27
C LYS A 204 24.51 10.63 -40.05
N GLN A 205 23.85 9.48 -40.23
CA GLN A 205 23.45 8.63 -39.11
C GLN A 205 24.66 8.11 -38.32
N ASP A 206 25.70 7.66 -39.02
CA ASP A 206 26.93 7.15 -38.38
C ASP A 206 27.74 8.31 -37.78
N THR A 207 27.77 9.48 -38.43
CA THR A 207 28.41 10.69 -37.89
C THR A 207 27.74 11.14 -36.60
N CYS A 208 26.41 11.20 -36.57
CA CYS A 208 25.64 11.52 -35.36
C CYS A 208 25.89 10.49 -34.24
N LYS A 209 26.02 9.19 -34.57
CA LYS A 209 26.37 8.17 -33.58
C LYS A 209 27.78 8.31 -33.03
N ILE A 210 28.78 8.50 -33.90
CA ILE A 210 30.20 8.62 -33.50
C ILE A 210 30.43 9.81 -32.57
N LEU A 211 29.73 10.93 -32.83
CA LEU A 211 29.85 12.18 -32.08
C LEU A 211 28.79 12.34 -30.99
N ASN A 212 27.90 11.35 -30.79
CA ASN A 212 26.76 11.42 -29.87
C ASN A 212 25.87 12.66 -30.08
N LEU A 213 25.57 13.02 -31.34
CA LEU A 213 24.77 14.20 -31.68
C LEU A 213 23.28 13.85 -31.82
N ASN A 214 22.42 14.62 -31.16
CA ASN A 214 20.99 14.67 -31.43
C ASN A 214 20.68 15.66 -32.58
N SER A 215 19.44 15.69 -33.06
CA SER A 215 19.03 16.54 -34.18
C SER A 215 19.29 18.03 -33.98
N TYR A 216 19.21 18.52 -32.73
CA TYR A 216 19.44 19.93 -32.38
C TYR A 216 20.94 20.27 -32.40
N ASN A 217 21.75 19.47 -31.70
CA ASN A 217 23.20 19.65 -31.65
C ASN A 217 23.83 19.47 -33.03
N TYR A 218 23.34 18.52 -33.84
CA TYR A 218 23.78 18.36 -35.22
C TYR A 218 23.60 19.64 -36.04
N LYS A 219 22.46 20.34 -35.92
CA LYS A 219 22.25 21.62 -36.61
C LYS A 219 23.23 22.69 -36.13
N LYS A 220 23.40 22.83 -34.81
CA LYS A 220 24.37 23.78 -34.24
C LYS A 220 25.81 23.52 -34.64
N PHE A 221 26.21 22.25 -34.76
CA PHE A 221 27.56 21.91 -35.23
C PHE A 221 27.77 22.28 -36.71
N LEU A 222 26.71 22.33 -37.52
CA LEU A 222 26.79 22.86 -38.88
C LEU A 222 26.81 24.40 -38.89
N GLU A 223 25.98 25.04 -38.06
CA GLU A 223 25.91 26.51 -37.93
C GLU A 223 27.23 27.13 -37.46
N GLU A 224 27.90 26.49 -36.49
CA GLU A 224 29.19 26.93 -35.92
C GLU A 224 30.40 26.40 -36.72
N GLU A 225 30.18 25.87 -37.92
CA GLU A 225 31.19 25.27 -38.82
C GLU A 225 32.07 24.16 -38.20
N LEU A 226 31.62 23.53 -37.11
CA LEU A 226 32.31 22.40 -36.47
C LEU A 226 32.20 21.11 -37.29
N LEU A 227 31.16 20.97 -38.13
CA LEU A 227 30.97 19.90 -39.10
C LEU A 227 30.69 20.49 -40.48
N LYS A 228 31.33 19.94 -41.52
CA LYS A 228 31.15 20.39 -42.90
C LYS A 228 30.55 19.27 -43.76
N ILE A 229 29.47 19.59 -44.49
CA ILE A 229 28.82 18.63 -45.39
C ILE A 229 29.70 18.47 -46.63
N HIS A 230 30.20 17.26 -46.85
CA HIS A 230 31.08 16.97 -47.99
C HIS A 230 30.28 16.64 -49.26
N LYS A 231 29.24 15.78 -49.15
CA LYS A 231 28.42 15.37 -50.30
C LYS A 231 26.97 15.12 -49.90
N LYS A 232 26.03 15.40 -50.82
CA LYS A 232 24.60 15.08 -50.67
C LYS A 232 24.13 14.27 -51.86
N ALA A 233 23.58 13.06 -51.62
CA ALA A 233 23.00 12.21 -52.65
C ALA A 233 21.55 11.86 -52.25
N GLY A 234 20.59 12.49 -52.91
CA GLY A 234 19.17 12.40 -52.53
C GLY A 234 18.92 12.86 -51.09
N ARG A 235 18.36 11.98 -50.25
CA ARG A 235 18.11 12.24 -48.82
C ARG A 235 19.34 11.98 -47.92
N ASN A 236 20.43 11.46 -48.47
CA ASN A 236 21.62 11.08 -47.71
C ASN A 236 22.68 12.19 -47.74
N ILE A 237 23.28 12.46 -46.57
CA ILE A 237 24.32 13.47 -46.35
C ILE A 237 25.58 12.74 -45.87
N PHE A 238 26.73 13.09 -46.44
CA PHE A 238 28.02 12.46 -46.20
C PHE A 238 29.04 13.46 -45.63
N PHE A 239 29.92 12.94 -44.76
CA PHE A 239 30.98 13.64 -44.06
C PHE A 239 32.31 12.91 -44.25
N VAL A 240 33.42 13.64 -44.16
CA VAL A 240 34.77 13.06 -44.21
C VAL A 240 35.05 12.34 -42.89
N LYS A 241 35.44 11.07 -42.96
CA LYS A 241 35.65 10.22 -41.77
C LYS A 241 36.73 10.77 -40.84
N GLU A 242 37.83 11.27 -41.39
CA GLU A 242 38.98 11.78 -40.62
C GLU A 242 38.64 13.03 -39.79
N GLU A 243 37.91 13.97 -40.38
CA GLU A 243 37.44 15.18 -39.69
C GLU A 243 36.51 14.85 -38.53
N VAL A 244 35.63 13.86 -38.72
CA VAL A 244 34.72 13.41 -37.66
C VAL A 244 35.50 12.72 -36.53
N LEU A 245 36.53 11.94 -36.85
CA LEU A 245 37.37 11.28 -35.83
C LEU A 245 38.25 12.28 -35.06
N SER A 246 38.79 13.30 -35.73
CA SER A 246 39.58 14.35 -35.06
C SER A 246 38.71 15.18 -34.11
N LEU A 247 37.48 15.51 -34.55
CA LEU A 247 36.49 16.18 -33.71
C LEU A 247 36.09 15.33 -32.50
N LYS A 248 35.93 14.02 -32.67
CA LYS A 248 35.67 13.08 -31.57
C LYS A 248 36.76 13.14 -30.50
N LYS A 249 38.04 13.10 -30.90
CA LYS A 249 39.18 13.22 -29.96
C LYS A 249 39.15 14.54 -29.19
N ARG A 250 38.77 15.64 -29.84
CA ARG A 250 38.63 16.96 -29.19
C ARG A 250 37.50 16.96 -28.16
N ILE A 251 36.37 16.33 -28.46
CA ILE A 251 35.25 16.16 -27.52
C ILE A 251 35.67 15.33 -26.31
N GLU A 252 36.36 14.20 -26.52
CA GLU A 252 36.84 13.32 -25.44
C GLU A 252 37.82 14.05 -24.50
N LYS A 253 38.76 14.82 -25.05
CA LYS A 253 39.71 15.63 -24.25
C LYS A 253 38.99 16.67 -23.39
N MET A 254 37.94 17.30 -23.92
CA MET A 254 37.14 18.28 -23.20
C MET A 254 36.28 17.63 -22.11
N ASP A 255 35.63 16.50 -22.39
CA ASP A 255 34.85 15.74 -21.40
C ASP A 255 35.72 15.34 -20.20
N ASN A 256 36.92 14.81 -20.44
CA ASN A 256 37.86 14.44 -19.38
C ASN A 256 38.26 15.64 -18.51
N SER A 257 38.55 16.81 -19.12
CA SER A 257 38.87 18.02 -18.36
C SER A 257 37.69 18.55 -17.54
N LEU A 258 36.46 18.40 -18.03
CA LEU A 258 35.26 18.84 -17.33
C LEU A 258 34.90 17.88 -16.19
N ARG A 259 35.06 16.56 -16.37
CA ARG A 259 34.87 15.53 -15.33
C ARG A 259 35.76 15.70 -14.11
N SER A 260 37.01 16.11 -14.30
CA SER A 260 37.93 16.30 -13.19
C SER A 260 37.60 17.54 -12.36
N LYS A 261 37.16 18.63 -13.00
CA LYS A 261 36.99 19.94 -12.34
C LYS A 261 35.56 20.27 -11.92
N TYR A 262 34.54 19.69 -12.58
CA TYR A 262 33.15 20.08 -12.38
C TYR A 262 32.20 18.89 -12.16
N TYR A 263 31.16 19.15 -11.37
CA TYR A 263 29.99 18.29 -11.23
C TYR A 263 28.81 18.80 -12.07
N THR A 264 27.97 17.87 -12.50
CA THR A 264 26.61 18.16 -12.97
C THR A 264 25.64 18.24 -11.79
N ARG A 265 24.48 18.86 -12.01
CA ARG A 265 23.41 18.93 -11.00
C ARG A 265 22.99 17.55 -10.48
N ASN A 266 22.87 16.58 -11.38
CA ASN A 266 22.47 15.21 -11.04
C ASN A 266 23.53 14.47 -10.23
N GLU A 267 24.82 14.68 -10.54
CA GLU A 267 25.92 14.09 -9.77
C GLU A 267 25.94 14.63 -8.34
N ILE A 268 25.78 15.96 -8.16
CA ILE A 268 25.75 16.58 -6.82
C ILE A 268 24.60 15.98 -5.98
N PHE A 269 23.42 15.86 -6.60
CA PHE A 269 22.27 15.29 -5.90
C PHE A 269 22.47 13.81 -5.56
N LYS A 270 23.08 13.02 -6.45
CA LYS A 270 23.30 11.59 -6.22
C LYS A 270 24.40 11.32 -5.20
N GLU A 271 25.50 12.07 -5.26
CA GLU A 271 26.69 11.84 -4.43
C GLU A 271 26.55 12.48 -3.04
N TYR A 272 25.96 13.68 -2.96
CA TYR A 272 25.88 14.45 -1.71
C TYR A 272 24.45 14.66 -1.21
N GLY A 273 23.42 14.27 -1.96
CA GLY A 273 22.01 14.50 -1.58
C GLY A 273 21.60 15.99 -1.61
N ILE A 274 22.40 16.87 -2.22
CA ILE A 274 22.20 18.31 -2.19
C ILE A 274 21.43 18.77 -3.44
N ASN A 275 20.33 19.50 -3.23
CA ASN A 275 19.70 20.28 -4.30
C ASN A 275 20.39 21.65 -4.42
N VAL A 276 21.03 21.90 -5.56
CA VAL A 276 21.86 23.09 -5.80
C VAL A 276 21.07 24.39 -5.71
N ASP A 277 19.77 24.38 -6.04
CA ASP A 277 18.91 25.57 -5.92
C ASP A 277 18.69 26.03 -4.47
N THR A 278 19.03 25.17 -3.49
CA THR A 278 18.89 25.50 -2.06
C THR A 278 20.13 26.16 -1.47
N ILE A 279 21.20 26.28 -2.26
CA ILE A 279 22.48 26.81 -1.80
C ILE A 279 22.41 28.34 -1.88
N LYS A 280 22.65 29.01 -0.75
CA LYS A 280 22.57 30.47 -0.64
C LYS A 280 23.90 31.17 -0.94
N GLU A 281 25.00 30.43 -1.00
CA GLU A 281 26.31 30.95 -1.34
C GLU A 281 26.59 30.82 -2.83
N ASP A 282 27.38 31.75 -3.36
CA ASP A 282 27.73 31.78 -4.78
C ASP A 282 28.69 30.63 -5.12
N ILE A 283 28.14 29.59 -5.75
CA ILE A 283 28.94 28.52 -6.36
C ILE A 283 29.39 28.96 -7.73
N LYS A 284 30.68 28.81 -8.03
CA LYS A 284 31.20 29.08 -9.37
C LYS A 284 30.63 28.09 -10.38
N THR A 285 30.04 28.63 -11.45
CA THR A 285 29.46 27.84 -12.53
C THR A 285 30.04 28.21 -13.89
N ILE A 286 29.99 27.25 -14.81
CA ILE A 286 30.29 27.47 -16.24
C ILE A 286 29.13 26.94 -17.08
N GLU A 287 28.81 27.58 -18.20
CA GLU A 287 27.84 27.05 -19.15
C GLU A 287 28.40 25.78 -19.81
N VAL A 288 27.56 24.78 -20.07
CA VAL A 288 27.99 23.55 -20.75
C VAL A 288 28.49 23.86 -22.17
N PRO A 289 29.77 23.58 -22.51
CA PRO A 289 30.30 23.86 -23.84
C PRO A 289 29.58 23.06 -24.93
N LEU A 290 29.35 23.68 -26.10
CA LEU A 290 28.60 23.07 -27.21
C LEU A 290 29.15 21.70 -27.63
N LEU A 291 30.48 21.56 -27.65
CA LEU A 291 31.19 20.32 -28.05
C LEU A 291 30.77 19.09 -27.24
N VAL A 292 30.42 19.24 -25.97
CA VAL A 292 30.11 18.12 -25.08
C VAL A 292 28.60 17.95 -24.83
N ARG A 293 27.75 18.87 -25.29
CA ARG A 293 26.28 18.82 -25.08
C ARG A 293 25.60 17.55 -25.61
N GLY A 294 26.25 16.82 -26.51
CA GLY A 294 25.77 15.53 -27.04
C GLY A 294 25.92 14.36 -26.07
N ILE A 295 26.80 14.46 -25.07
CA ILE A 295 27.08 13.37 -24.13
C ILE A 295 25.96 13.29 -23.09
N SER A 296 25.52 12.07 -22.77
CA SER A 296 24.44 11.76 -21.81
C SER A 296 24.56 12.47 -20.47
N ARG A 297 25.79 12.61 -19.97
CA ARG A 297 26.11 13.35 -18.73
C ARG A 297 25.60 14.80 -18.75
N TYR A 298 25.73 15.47 -19.89
CA TYR A 298 25.45 16.91 -20.02
C TYR A 298 24.10 17.22 -20.63
N LEU A 299 23.42 16.20 -21.18
CA LEU A 299 22.05 16.30 -21.66
C LEU A 299 21.16 16.89 -20.55
N PHE A 300 20.44 17.97 -20.89
CA PHE A 300 19.54 18.73 -20.02
C PHE A 300 20.19 19.63 -18.94
N ASN A 301 21.53 19.65 -18.81
CA ASN A 301 22.21 20.57 -17.90
C ASN A 301 22.52 21.90 -18.61
N LYS A 302 22.14 23.02 -17.98
CA LYS A 302 22.49 24.37 -18.47
C LYS A 302 23.92 24.76 -18.08
N CYS A 303 24.30 24.48 -16.83
CA CYS A 303 25.60 24.83 -16.25
C CYS A 303 26.23 23.64 -15.51
N LEU A 304 27.54 23.70 -15.33
CA LEU A 304 28.34 22.82 -14.47
C LEU A 304 28.84 23.58 -13.25
N TYR A 305 29.05 22.87 -12.14
CA TYR A 305 29.38 23.45 -10.84
C TYR A 305 30.79 23.03 -10.41
N LEU A 306 31.58 23.95 -9.90
CA LEU A 306 32.96 23.68 -9.48
C LEU A 306 32.98 22.69 -8.31
N LYS A 307 33.73 21.58 -8.44
CA LYS A 307 33.73 20.52 -7.41
C LYS A 307 34.14 21.02 -6.03
N LYS A 308 35.19 21.84 -5.98
CA LYS A 308 35.76 22.38 -4.73
C LYS A 308 34.71 23.12 -3.89
N ASP A 309 33.86 23.92 -4.54
CA ASP A 309 32.84 24.72 -3.86
C ASP A 309 31.71 23.84 -3.32
N ILE A 310 31.33 22.79 -4.06
CA ILE A 310 30.32 21.82 -3.62
C ILE A 310 30.80 21.02 -2.40
N ILE A 311 32.05 20.56 -2.41
CA ILE A 311 32.64 19.82 -1.28
C ILE A 311 32.65 20.70 -0.02
N LYS A 312 33.09 21.96 -0.14
CA LYS A 312 33.07 22.92 0.96
C LYS A 312 31.66 23.15 1.52
N GLU A 313 30.65 23.27 0.66
CA GLU A 313 29.25 23.42 1.09
C GLU A 313 28.71 22.14 1.76
N TYR A 314 29.10 20.97 1.28
CA TYR A 314 28.76 19.69 1.90
C TYR A 314 29.37 19.56 3.30
N GLU A 315 30.66 19.86 3.45
CA GLU A 315 31.36 19.89 4.74
C GLU A 315 30.67 20.85 5.72
N ARG A 316 30.39 22.09 5.28
CA ARG A 316 29.65 23.08 6.08
C ARG A 316 28.28 22.58 6.53
N ARG A 317 27.53 21.90 5.64
CA ARG A 317 26.20 21.34 5.98
C ARG A 317 26.33 20.19 6.98
N ASN A 318 27.33 19.34 6.84
CA ASN A 318 27.59 18.23 7.78
C ASN A 318 28.03 18.73 9.16
N GLU A 319 28.92 19.73 9.22
CA GLU A 319 29.29 20.40 10.47
C GLU A 319 28.07 21.00 11.15
N ARG A 320 27.20 21.67 10.37
CA ARG A 320 25.95 22.21 10.88
C ARG A 320 24.98 21.12 11.35
N LEU A 321 24.88 20.00 10.65
CA LEU A 321 24.07 18.85 11.07
C LEU A 321 24.55 18.29 12.42
N ASN A 322 25.86 18.22 12.64
CA ASN A 322 26.45 17.75 13.89
C ASN A 322 26.11 18.65 15.10
N LEU A 323 25.97 19.97 14.89
CA LEU A 323 25.50 20.92 15.92
C LEU A 323 24.07 20.65 16.41
N TYR A 324 23.23 20.03 15.58
CA TYR A 324 21.81 19.76 15.88
C TYR A 324 21.51 18.30 16.23
N LEU A 325 22.53 17.43 16.35
CA LEU A 325 22.37 16.08 16.88
C LEU A 325 21.95 16.14 18.36
N ASP A 326 21.00 15.30 18.76
CA ASP A 326 20.50 15.25 20.13
C ASP A 326 21.53 14.59 21.05
N ARG A 327 22.05 15.35 22.01
CA ARG A 327 23.10 14.90 22.95
C ARG A 327 22.58 14.61 24.36
N GLY A 328 21.28 14.36 24.53
CA GLY A 328 20.71 14.06 25.84
C GLY A 328 19.78 15.16 26.32
N SER A 329 20.03 15.77 27.48
CA SER A 329 19.08 16.72 28.05
C SER A 329 19.02 18.05 27.27
N ILE A 330 18.03 18.91 27.56
CA ILE A 330 17.97 20.25 26.97
C ILE A 330 19.24 21.04 27.34
N TYR A 331 19.71 20.88 28.58
CA TYR A 331 20.92 21.51 29.07
C TYR A 331 22.16 21.08 28.27
N ASP A 332 22.38 19.77 28.08
CA ASP A 332 23.56 19.25 27.38
C ASP A 332 23.62 19.73 25.93
N ASN A 333 22.46 19.73 25.26
CA ASN A 333 22.34 20.23 23.90
C ASN A 333 22.61 21.74 23.79
N VAL A 334 22.20 22.54 24.79
CA VAL A 334 22.49 23.98 24.80
C VAL A 334 23.98 24.22 25.02
N LEU A 335 24.59 23.53 25.98
CA LEU A 335 26.02 23.68 26.31
C LEU A 335 26.91 23.34 25.11
N TYR A 336 26.67 22.18 24.49
CA TYR A 336 27.41 21.75 23.30
C TYR A 336 27.35 22.78 22.15
N ARG A 337 26.18 23.39 21.92
CA ARG A 337 26.03 24.42 20.88
C ARG A 337 26.73 25.72 21.24
N LEU A 338 26.80 26.09 22.52
CA LEU A 338 27.53 27.26 22.97
C LEU A 338 29.03 27.07 22.78
N GLU A 339 29.56 25.90 23.17
CA GLU A 339 30.97 25.53 22.98
C GLU A 339 31.34 25.55 21.49
N ALA A 340 30.52 24.92 20.66
CA ALA A 340 30.81 24.80 19.23
C ALA A 340 30.66 26.13 18.45
N GLU A 341 29.88 27.09 18.94
CA GLU A 341 29.84 28.46 18.40
C GLU A 341 30.79 29.43 19.12
N GLY A 342 31.56 28.98 20.12
CA GLY A 342 32.50 29.83 20.88
C GLY A 342 31.82 30.97 21.63
N VAL A 343 30.63 30.74 22.18
CA VAL A 343 29.87 31.75 22.93
C VAL A 343 30.33 31.78 24.38
N GLU A 344 30.97 32.87 24.78
CA GLU A 344 31.45 33.08 26.16
C GLU A 344 30.84 34.35 26.76
N PHE A 345 30.52 34.32 28.06
CA PHE A 345 30.13 35.51 28.81
C PHE A 345 31.36 36.37 29.14
N SER A 346 31.17 37.69 29.16
CA SER A 346 32.16 38.65 29.65
C SER A 346 32.67 38.27 31.05
N VAL A 347 33.94 38.60 31.33
CA VAL A 347 34.58 38.40 32.64
C VAL A 347 33.79 39.09 33.77
N HIS A 348 33.06 40.16 33.43
CA HIS A 348 32.21 40.92 34.37
C HIS A 348 30.80 40.33 34.59
N CYS A 349 30.49 39.19 33.98
CA CYS A 349 29.15 38.58 33.96
C CYS A 349 29.15 37.10 34.41
N LYS A 350 30.16 36.67 35.17
CA LYS A 350 30.38 35.26 35.55
C LYS A 350 29.31 34.75 36.52
N GLU A 351 28.78 35.61 37.39
CA GLU A 351 27.70 35.23 38.29
C GLU A 351 26.39 35.04 37.51
N THR A 352 26.11 35.92 36.54
CA THR A 352 24.97 35.77 35.63
C THR A 352 25.06 34.47 34.82
N GLU A 353 26.24 34.15 34.29
CA GLU A 353 26.49 32.91 33.55
C GLU A 353 26.15 31.68 34.40
N LEU A 354 26.67 31.61 35.62
CA LEU A 354 26.43 30.49 36.55
C LEU A 354 24.94 30.35 36.87
N LEU A 355 24.28 31.46 37.23
CA LEU A 355 22.87 31.46 37.60
C LEU A 355 21.97 31.10 36.41
N TRP A 356 22.29 31.59 35.22
CA TRP A 356 21.56 31.31 33.99
C TRP A 356 21.66 29.84 33.58
N LEU A 357 22.87 29.27 33.63
CA LEU A 357 23.09 27.84 33.34
C LEU A 357 22.38 26.95 34.37
N LYS A 358 22.40 27.32 35.66
CA LYS A 358 21.64 26.61 36.72
C LYS A 358 20.13 26.69 36.48
N PHE A 359 19.63 27.83 36.03
CA PHE A 359 18.23 28.00 35.61
C PHE A 359 17.87 27.07 34.43
N ILE A 360 18.69 27.04 33.37
CA ILE A 360 18.46 26.13 32.24
C ILE A 360 18.47 24.66 32.70
N ARG A 361 19.41 24.28 33.57
CA ARG A 361 19.50 22.92 34.12
C ARG A 361 18.23 22.53 34.87
N SER A 362 17.73 23.42 35.74
CA SER A 362 16.46 23.21 36.45
C SER A 362 15.26 23.10 35.50
N LYS A 363 15.19 23.91 34.44
CA LYS A 363 14.12 23.78 33.43
C LYS A 363 14.25 22.51 32.60
N SER A 364 15.47 22.04 32.38
CA SER A 364 15.74 20.78 31.70
C SER A 364 15.29 19.57 32.53
N THR A 365 15.51 19.57 33.86
CA THR A 365 15.06 18.46 34.73
C THR A 365 13.54 18.43 34.91
N LEU A 366 12.88 19.59 34.94
CA LEU A 366 11.42 19.70 35.04
C LEU A 366 10.69 19.41 33.72
N TYR A 367 11.42 19.24 32.61
CA TYR A 367 10.81 18.98 31.31
C TYR A 367 10.43 17.51 31.16
N GLY A 368 9.15 17.18 31.33
CA GLY A 368 8.60 15.83 31.15
C GLY A 368 8.06 15.53 29.74
N GLY A 369 8.32 16.37 28.74
CA GLY A 369 7.75 16.21 27.40
C GLY A 369 8.48 15.18 26.55
N GLN A 370 7.79 14.13 26.08
CA GLN A 370 8.38 13.11 25.21
C GLN A 370 8.58 13.57 23.74
N ASN A 371 8.03 14.73 23.36
CA ASN A 371 8.09 15.24 21.99
C ASN A 371 9.47 15.84 21.64
N SER A 372 10.16 15.22 20.68
CA SER A 372 11.47 15.64 20.18
C SER A 372 11.47 17.03 19.51
N ALA A 373 10.40 17.41 18.80
CA ALA A 373 10.29 18.73 18.19
C ALA A 373 10.12 19.83 19.24
N SER A 374 9.32 19.58 20.28
CA SER A 374 9.16 20.50 21.40
C SER A 374 10.48 20.68 22.15
N LYS A 375 11.20 19.58 22.40
CA LYS A 375 12.54 19.59 23.01
C LYS A 375 13.51 20.40 22.16
N ALA A 376 13.59 20.15 20.85
CA ALA A 376 14.46 20.87 19.93
C ALA A 376 14.15 22.37 19.86
N SER A 377 12.86 22.75 19.85
CA SER A 377 12.43 24.15 19.90
C SER A 377 12.88 24.82 21.20
N ARG A 378 12.82 24.10 22.32
CA ARG A 378 13.21 24.62 23.64
C ARG A 378 14.72 24.77 23.78
N VAL A 379 15.48 23.82 23.24
CA VAL A 379 16.94 23.93 23.09
C VAL A 379 17.30 25.18 22.28
N LEU A 380 16.65 25.38 21.13
CA LEU A 380 16.91 26.57 20.30
C LEU A 380 16.55 27.87 21.02
N GLU A 381 15.42 27.90 21.73
CA GLU A 381 14.98 29.05 22.51
C GLU A 381 16.01 29.44 23.59
N TYR A 382 16.47 28.47 24.38
CA TYR A 382 17.49 28.71 25.40
C TYR A 382 18.84 29.06 24.79
N PHE A 383 19.28 28.36 23.74
CA PHE A 383 20.53 28.65 23.05
C PHE A 383 20.60 30.10 22.53
N VAL A 384 19.56 30.53 21.79
CA VAL A 384 19.49 31.89 21.26
C VAL A 384 19.39 32.92 22.38
N ALA A 385 18.62 32.64 23.44
CA ALA A 385 18.54 33.52 24.61
C ALA A 385 19.89 33.65 25.32
N THR A 386 20.64 32.55 25.51
CA THR A 386 21.99 32.57 26.10
C THR A 386 22.95 33.38 25.24
N LYS A 387 22.94 33.18 23.92
CA LYS A 387 23.79 33.93 23.00
C LYS A 387 23.53 35.44 23.08
N ILE A 388 22.26 35.84 23.11
CA ILE A 388 21.89 37.26 23.22
C ILE A 388 22.21 37.82 24.61
N LEU A 389 22.08 37.03 25.68
CA LEU A 389 22.52 37.41 27.03
C LEU A 389 24.04 37.67 27.05
N ALA A 390 24.84 36.72 26.57
CA ALA A 390 26.30 36.84 26.52
C ALA A 390 26.76 38.03 25.66
N GLN A 391 26.10 38.28 24.52
CA GLN A 391 26.43 39.41 23.64
C GLN A 391 26.07 40.78 24.21
N ARG A 392 24.97 40.90 24.97
CA ARG A 392 24.45 42.20 25.45
C ARG A 392 24.95 42.55 26.85
N LEU A 393 25.36 41.56 27.65
CA LEU A 393 25.91 41.77 28.98
C LEU A 393 27.44 41.81 28.89
N VAL A 394 28.00 43.02 28.93
CA VAL A 394 29.44 43.23 28.75
C VAL A 394 30.10 43.86 29.98
N GLY A 395 29.42 44.77 30.67
CA GLY A 395 30.04 45.63 31.69
C GLY A 395 29.68 45.36 33.14
N LYS A 396 28.58 44.64 33.43
CA LYS A 396 28.14 44.32 34.80
C LYS A 396 27.14 43.17 34.79
N GLU A 397 26.92 42.57 35.95
CA GLU A 397 25.98 41.47 36.12
C GLU A 397 24.52 41.88 35.81
N ILE A 398 23.69 40.94 35.31
CA ILE A 398 22.31 41.23 34.86
C ILE A 398 21.45 41.86 35.97
N PHE A 399 21.72 41.52 37.23
CA PHE A 399 20.99 42.02 38.40
C PHE A 399 21.42 43.43 38.85
N MET A 400 22.50 43.97 38.27
CA MET A 400 22.96 45.34 38.48
C MET A 400 22.41 46.33 37.43
N TYR A 401 21.65 45.84 36.44
CA TYR A 401 20.91 46.69 35.52
C TYR A 401 19.57 47.12 36.12
N SER A 402 19.17 48.36 35.84
CA SER A 402 17.86 48.92 36.16
C SER A 402 16.76 48.37 35.24
N SER A 403 15.50 48.51 35.66
CA SER A 403 14.34 48.12 34.86
C SER A 403 14.35 48.75 33.45
N LYS A 404 14.78 50.02 33.35
CA LYS A 404 14.88 50.76 32.08
C LYS A 404 15.96 50.18 31.17
N GLU A 405 17.15 49.90 31.70
CA GLU A 405 18.24 49.27 30.95
C GLU A 405 17.83 47.88 30.44
N LEU A 406 17.18 47.06 31.28
CA LEU A 406 16.70 45.73 30.88
C LEU A 406 15.62 45.81 29.79
N ASN A 407 14.71 46.79 29.85
CA ASN A 407 13.72 47.02 28.80
C ASN A 407 14.36 47.42 27.47
N LEU A 408 15.35 48.31 27.51
CA LEU A 408 16.10 48.72 26.34
C LEU A 408 16.97 47.58 25.78
N MET A 409 17.52 46.73 26.63
CA MET A 409 18.40 45.63 26.21
C MET A 409 17.63 44.41 25.73
N PHE A 410 16.52 44.02 26.36
CA PHE A 410 15.84 42.74 26.07
C PHE A 410 14.35 42.88 25.78
N PHE A 411 13.63 43.78 26.46
CA PHE A 411 12.17 43.88 26.37
C PHE A 411 11.65 45.03 25.47
N ASN A 412 12.36 45.27 24.36
CA ASN A 412 12.02 46.24 23.32
C ASN A 412 11.35 45.57 22.09
N GLN A 413 10.78 46.32 21.16
CA GLN A 413 10.12 45.75 19.97
C GLN A 413 11.09 44.97 19.04
N ASN A 414 12.37 45.33 19.03
CA ASN A 414 13.40 44.75 18.16
C ASN A 414 13.87 43.34 18.62
N THR A 415 13.49 42.90 19.81
CA THR A 415 13.87 41.58 20.33
C THR A 415 12.73 40.58 20.17
N GLY A 416 13.03 39.42 19.58
CA GLY A 416 12.04 38.36 19.33
C GLY A 416 11.43 37.80 20.62
N ILE A 417 10.18 37.35 20.55
CA ILE A 417 9.44 36.86 21.74
C ILE A 417 10.07 35.60 22.37
N HIS A 418 10.72 34.77 21.55
CA HIS A 418 11.46 33.58 21.97
C HIS A 418 12.69 33.90 22.81
N ILE A 419 13.23 35.12 22.74
CA ILE A 419 14.35 35.56 23.58
C ILE A 419 13.82 36.21 24.87
N LYS A 420 12.78 37.04 24.74
CA LYS A 420 12.19 37.75 25.89
C LYS A 420 11.61 36.82 26.94
N LYS A 421 10.89 35.78 26.53
CA LYS A 421 10.19 34.87 27.47
C LYS A 421 11.14 34.14 28.42
N PRO A 422 12.21 33.45 27.95
CA PRO A 422 13.19 32.82 28.84
C PRO A 422 13.83 33.79 29.83
N ILE A 423 14.29 34.95 29.33
CA ILE A 423 14.96 35.97 30.15
C ILE A 423 14.00 36.53 31.20
N TYR A 424 12.75 36.81 30.84
CA TYR A 424 11.74 37.28 31.78
C TYR A 424 11.44 36.26 32.89
N ILE A 425 11.31 34.97 32.54
CA ILE A 425 11.07 33.90 33.51
C ILE A 425 12.26 33.79 34.46
N PHE A 426 13.49 33.84 33.93
CA PHE A 426 14.70 33.83 34.74
C PHE A 426 14.74 35.01 35.73
N LEU A 427 14.49 36.24 35.27
CA LEU A 427 14.42 37.42 36.14
C LEU A 427 13.30 37.30 37.19
N LYS A 428 12.16 36.69 36.85
CA LYS A 428 11.04 36.44 37.77
C LYS A 428 11.40 35.41 38.84
N GLU A 429 12.07 34.32 38.48
CA GLU A 429 12.49 33.27 39.42
C GLU A 429 13.62 33.76 40.33
N PHE A 430 14.58 34.49 39.77
CA PHE A 430 15.59 35.21 40.54
C PHE A 430 14.93 36.20 41.51
N GLY A 431 13.92 36.94 41.04
CA GLY A 431 13.09 37.88 41.79
C GLY A 431 12.51 37.31 43.08
N LYS A 432 12.03 36.06 43.06
CA LYS A 432 11.27 35.41 44.14
C LYS A 432 12.11 34.78 45.27
N GLY A 433 13.44 34.81 45.19
CA GLY A 433 14.32 34.41 46.30
C GLY A 433 14.44 32.90 46.56
N ASN A 434 13.84 32.03 45.75
CA ASN A 434 14.00 30.58 45.92
C ASN A 434 15.39 30.12 45.41
N GLY A 435 16.37 30.07 46.31
CA GLY A 435 17.60 29.29 46.15
C GLY A 435 18.82 30.01 45.56
N TYR A 436 18.83 31.34 45.50
CA TYR A 436 19.96 32.15 45.03
C TYR A 436 20.28 33.25 46.03
N SER A 437 21.47 33.21 46.62
CA SER A 437 21.91 34.06 47.74
C SER A 437 21.97 35.56 47.37
N SER A 438 21.37 36.39 48.23
CA SER A 438 21.76 37.75 48.66
C SER A 438 22.27 38.81 47.66
N CYS A 439 22.07 38.70 46.35
CA CYS A 439 22.40 39.80 45.42
C CYS A 439 21.31 40.90 45.44
N LYS A 440 21.66 42.12 45.86
CA LYS A 440 20.79 43.31 45.81
C LYS A 440 20.41 43.59 44.35
N LYS A 441 19.13 43.44 44.01
CA LYS A 441 18.62 43.66 42.65
C LYS A 441 18.43 45.15 42.40
N SER A 442 18.96 45.65 41.28
CA SER A 442 18.80 47.05 40.85
C SER A 442 17.56 47.29 39.99
N PHE A 443 16.77 46.24 39.71
CA PHE A 443 15.54 46.31 38.91
C PHE A 443 14.30 45.92 39.71
N LYS A 444 13.14 46.43 39.27
CA LYS A 444 11.81 46.07 39.78
C LYS A 444 11.05 45.32 38.69
N LEU A 445 10.62 44.09 38.97
CA LEU A 445 9.99 43.22 37.98
C LEU A 445 8.70 43.84 37.36
N ASN A 446 7.96 44.62 38.15
CA ASN A 446 6.73 45.28 37.70
C ASN A 446 6.97 46.40 36.67
N GLU A 447 8.20 46.93 36.61
CA GLU A 447 8.61 47.97 35.65
C GLU A 447 9.25 47.38 34.39
N ILE A 448 9.37 46.05 34.30
CA ILE A 448 9.87 45.34 33.11
C ILE A 448 8.69 45.03 32.18
N ASN A 449 8.83 45.39 30.91
CA ASN A 449 7.82 45.11 29.87
C ASN A 449 7.59 43.61 29.75
N SER A 450 6.41 43.15 30.18
CA SER A 450 6.04 41.74 30.10
C SER A 450 6.00 41.28 28.63
N PRO A 451 6.69 40.18 28.27
CA PRO A 451 6.56 39.58 26.94
C PRO A 451 5.24 38.81 26.76
N TYR A 452 4.45 38.67 27.81
CA TYR A 452 3.11 38.13 27.75
C TYR A 452 2.14 39.28 27.50
N LYS A 453 1.30 39.16 26.47
CA LYS A 453 0.21 40.12 26.24
C LYS A 453 -0.57 40.26 27.54
N VAL A 454 -0.80 41.49 28.01
CA VAL A 454 -1.81 41.74 29.03
C VAL A 454 -3.12 41.28 28.41
N GLU A 455 -3.62 40.12 28.84
CA GLU A 455 -4.94 39.69 28.43
C GLU A 455 -5.92 40.76 28.94
N SER A 456 -6.47 41.56 28.02
CA SER A 456 -7.76 42.16 28.30
C SER A 456 -8.65 41.00 28.74
N LYS A 457 -9.29 41.09 29.91
CA LYS A 457 -10.33 40.16 30.37
C LYS A 457 -11.57 40.20 29.44
N LYS A 458 -11.41 40.18 28.12
CA LYS A 458 -12.45 39.67 27.24
C LYS A 458 -12.51 38.20 27.59
N LYS A 459 -13.55 37.80 28.33
CA LYS A 459 -14.00 36.41 28.41
C LYS A 459 -13.93 35.89 26.98
N SER A 460 -12.94 35.06 26.65
CA SER A 460 -12.89 34.48 25.31
C SER A 460 -14.20 33.73 25.17
N GLN A 461 -15.05 34.13 24.22
CA GLN A 461 -16.18 33.29 23.85
C GLN A 461 -15.60 31.90 23.61
N VAL A 462 -16.07 30.95 24.40
CA VAL A 462 -15.54 29.59 24.41
C VAL A 462 -15.77 29.05 23.00
N ASN A 463 -14.68 28.77 22.29
CA ASN A 463 -14.75 28.24 20.94
C ASN A 463 -15.07 26.74 21.04
N VAL A 464 -16.36 26.41 21.10
CA VAL A 464 -16.98 25.07 21.12
C VAL A 464 -18.03 24.99 20.01
N TYR A 465 -18.37 23.78 19.57
CA TYR A 465 -19.47 23.58 18.63
C TYR A 465 -20.81 23.60 19.37
N THR A 466 -21.86 24.05 18.70
CA THR A 466 -23.24 23.88 19.21
C THR A 466 -23.68 22.42 19.07
N PRO A 467 -24.74 21.98 19.76
CA PRO A 467 -25.28 20.63 19.61
C PRO A 467 -25.61 20.27 18.15
N GLU A 468 -26.13 21.22 17.37
CA GLU A 468 -26.44 21.05 15.95
C GLU A 468 -25.18 20.90 15.10
N GLU A 469 -24.16 21.74 15.34
CA GLU A 469 -22.86 21.62 14.66
C GLU A 469 -22.17 20.28 14.98
N TYR A 470 -22.26 19.82 16.23
CA TYR A 470 -21.75 18.51 16.63
C TYR A 470 -22.51 17.37 15.95
N LYS A 471 -23.85 17.46 15.91
CA LYS A 471 -24.69 16.49 15.22
C LYS A 471 -24.33 16.36 13.74
N GLU A 472 -24.12 17.47 13.03
CA GLU A 472 -23.68 17.44 11.63
C GLU A 472 -22.33 16.71 11.46
N PHE A 473 -21.38 16.93 12.38
CA PHE A 473 -20.13 16.18 12.36
C PHE A 473 -20.34 14.71 12.67
N PHE A 474 -21.16 14.40 13.68
CA PHE A 474 -21.44 13.04 14.10
C PHE A 474 -22.08 12.25 12.95
N ASP A 475 -23.15 12.77 12.36
CA ASP A 475 -23.90 12.15 11.26
C ASP A 475 -22.98 11.90 10.05
N TYR A 476 -22.12 12.88 9.69
CA TYR A 476 -21.18 12.70 8.59
C TYR A 476 -20.11 11.64 8.90
N ILE A 477 -19.36 11.81 10.01
CA ILE A 477 -18.19 10.98 10.32
C ILE A 477 -18.59 9.53 10.64
N SER A 478 -19.80 9.32 11.16
CA SER A 478 -20.35 8.00 11.49
C SER A 478 -20.99 7.28 10.28
N ASP A 479 -21.17 7.94 9.15
CA ASP A 479 -21.75 7.35 7.94
C ASP A 479 -20.86 6.23 7.40
N LEU A 480 -21.20 5.00 7.78
CA LEU A 480 -20.46 3.82 7.41
C LEU A 480 -20.52 3.56 5.91
N ALA A 481 -21.66 3.79 5.27
CA ALA A 481 -21.86 3.50 3.85
C ALA A 481 -20.94 4.39 3.00
N VAL A 482 -20.84 5.67 3.34
CA VAL A 482 -19.98 6.63 2.64
C VAL A 482 -18.50 6.34 2.91
N HIS A 483 -18.14 6.16 4.19
CA HIS A 483 -16.73 6.12 4.57
C HIS A 483 -16.05 4.77 4.34
N LYS A 484 -16.77 3.64 4.46
CA LYS A 484 -16.24 2.29 4.21
C LYS A 484 -15.63 2.20 2.82
N ASP A 485 -16.40 2.49 1.78
CA ASP A 485 -15.98 2.31 0.39
C ASP A 485 -14.82 3.26 0.02
N ARG A 486 -14.86 4.50 0.52
CA ARG A 486 -13.79 5.48 0.28
C ARG A 486 -12.48 5.07 0.94
N ALA A 487 -12.56 4.60 2.17
CA ALA A 487 -11.38 4.15 2.91
C ALA A 487 -10.78 2.90 2.27
N ILE A 488 -11.61 1.92 1.86
CA ILE A 488 -11.18 0.74 1.10
C ILE A 488 -10.49 1.15 -0.20
N TYR A 489 -11.12 2.03 -1.00
CA TYR A 489 -10.54 2.51 -2.27
C TYR A 489 -9.20 3.22 -2.06
N SER A 490 -9.10 4.06 -1.02
CA SER A 490 -7.87 4.76 -0.66
C SER A 490 -6.74 3.79 -0.30
N VAL A 491 -7.01 2.83 0.60
CA VAL A 491 -6.03 1.85 1.06
C VAL A 491 -5.59 0.94 -0.08
N LYS A 492 -6.53 0.39 -0.86
CA LYS A 492 -6.24 -0.45 -2.03
C LYS A 492 -5.37 0.29 -3.04
N GLY A 493 -5.76 1.52 -3.40
CA GLY A 493 -4.97 2.35 -4.32
C GLY A 493 -3.57 2.71 -3.81
N ALA A 494 -3.36 2.73 -2.49
CA ALA A 494 -2.04 2.90 -1.89
C ALA A 494 -1.19 1.63 -1.95
N ILE A 495 -1.78 0.46 -1.67
CA ILE A 495 -1.13 -0.86 -1.74
C ILE A 495 -0.74 -1.19 -3.18
N ASP A 496 -1.68 -1.10 -4.14
CA ASP A 496 -1.43 -1.41 -5.56
C ASP A 496 -0.28 -0.58 -6.14
N LYS A 497 -0.20 0.71 -5.78
CA LYS A 497 0.86 1.60 -6.27
C LYS A 497 2.21 1.34 -5.58
N PHE A 498 2.20 0.87 -4.34
CA PHE A 498 3.39 0.46 -3.62
C PHE A 498 4.01 -0.80 -4.25
N VAL A 499 3.18 -1.80 -4.56
CA VAL A 499 3.61 -3.04 -5.25
C VAL A 499 4.17 -2.73 -6.64
N ASN A 500 3.58 -1.78 -7.36
CA ASN A 500 4.00 -1.38 -8.72
C ASN A 500 5.22 -0.42 -8.79
N GLY A 501 5.99 -0.25 -7.70
CA GLY A 501 7.27 0.46 -7.71
C GLY A 501 7.19 2.00 -7.85
N ASN A 502 6.01 2.60 -7.72
CA ASN A 502 5.87 4.05 -7.71
C ASN A 502 6.25 4.63 -6.33
N SER A 503 6.86 5.83 -6.31
CA SER A 503 7.37 6.41 -5.05
C SER A 503 6.27 6.54 -3.99
N LYS A 504 6.60 6.16 -2.75
CA LYS A 504 5.72 6.10 -1.56
C LYS A 504 4.91 7.39 -1.26
N ASN A 505 5.21 8.52 -1.92
CA ASN A 505 4.87 9.86 -1.44
C ASN A 505 3.77 10.63 -2.18
N LYS A 506 3.32 10.20 -3.37
CA LYS A 506 2.52 11.10 -4.22
C LYS A 506 1.00 10.90 -4.24
N TYR A 507 0.46 9.79 -3.74
CA TYR A 507 -0.94 9.42 -4.05
C TYR A 507 -1.80 8.82 -2.93
N TYR A 508 -1.26 8.56 -1.74
CA TYR A 508 -2.07 8.08 -0.62
C TYR A 508 -2.71 9.28 0.11
N ASP A 509 -4.03 9.36 0.10
CA ASP A 509 -4.78 10.49 0.64
C ASP A 509 -5.06 10.40 2.15
N ARG A 510 -4.69 9.28 2.78
CA ARG A 510 -4.74 9.06 4.23
C ARG A 510 -6.16 8.99 4.78
N TYR A 511 -7.11 8.55 3.97
CA TYR A 511 -8.52 8.54 4.31
C TYR A 511 -8.83 7.74 5.59
N ASP A 512 -8.35 6.50 5.70
CA ASP A 512 -8.54 5.63 6.87
C ASP A 512 -7.93 6.24 8.14
N SER A 513 -6.69 6.75 8.07
CA SER A 513 -6.05 7.43 9.19
C SER A 513 -6.84 8.66 9.66
N VAL A 514 -7.39 9.45 8.72
CA VAL A 514 -8.23 10.62 9.05
C VAL A 514 -9.54 10.16 9.65
N TRP A 515 -10.19 9.15 9.08
CA TRP A 515 -11.47 8.65 9.55
C TRP A 515 -11.38 8.15 10.99
N LEU A 516 -10.40 7.29 11.29
CA LEU A 516 -10.16 6.79 12.65
C LEU A 516 -9.85 7.95 13.60
N TYR A 517 -9.01 8.90 13.19
CA TYR A 517 -8.70 10.08 14.00
C TYR A 517 -9.94 10.91 14.35
N MET A 518 -10.86 11.11 13.41
CA MET A 518 -12.10 11.84 13.64
C MET A 518 -13.05 11.09 14.57
N LEU A 519 -13.25 9.79 14.34
CA LEU A 519 -14.09 8.93 15.18
C LEU A 519 -13.61 8.91 16.64
N VAL A 520 -12.30 8.91 16.86
CA VAL A 520 -11.72 8.96 18.21
C VAL A 520 -12.05 10.29 18.90
N HIS A 521 -12.02 11.42 18.19
CA HIS A 521 -12.41 12.72 18.74
C HIS A 521 -13.91 12.84 19.04
N LEU A 522 -14.77 12.07 18.36
CA LEU A 522 -16.20 12.05 18.67
C LEU A 522 -16.52 11.34 19.97
N ASN A 523 -15.75 10.29 20.31
CA ASN A 523 -15.95 9.46 21.49
C ASN A 523 -15.06 9.83 22.69
N ASN A 524 -13.95 10.53 22.48
CA ASN A 524 -12.92 10.69 23.50
C ASN A 524 -12.42 12.14 23.62
N ALA A 525 -12.30 12.63 24.86
CA ALA A 525 -11.72 13.94 25.19
C ALA A 525 -10.18 13.97 25.08
N TRP A 526 -9.61 13.27 24.11
CA TRP A 526 -8.17 13.07 23.95
C TRP A 526 -7.50 14.23 23.19
N ARG A 527 -6.25 14.55 23.54
CA ARG A 527 -5.49 15.57 22.78
C ARG A 527 -5.05 15.01 21.43
N HIS A 528 -4.69 15.89 20.50
CA HIS A 528 -4.22 15.50 19.18
C HIS A 528 -3.19 14.35 19.20
N TRP A 529 -2.11 14.49 19.98
CA TRP A 529 -1.07 13.46 20.09
C TRP A 529 -1.62 12.12 20.56
N ASP A 530 -2.43 12.17 21.60
CA ASP A 530 -3.14 11.05 22.22
C ASP A 530 -3.96 10.27 21.17
N CYS A 531 -4.72 10.97 20.34
CA CYS A 531 -5.49 10.37 19.26
C CYS A 531 -4.63 9.81 18.13
N THR A 532 -3.37 10.23 17.98
CA THR A 532 -2.45 9.69 16.95
C THR A 532 -1.57 8.56 17.46
N GLU A 533 -1.72 8.15 18.72
CA GLU A 533 -0.93 7.09 19.35
C GLU A 533 -1.76 5.83 19.59
N ILE A 534 -2.85 5.65 18.83
CA ILE A 534 -3.67 4.45 18.91
C ILE A 534 -2.82 3.24 18.52
N PRO A 535 -2.67 2.24 19.40
CA PRO A 535 -1.80 1.10 19.18
C PRO A 535 -2.36 0.15 18.12
N ARG A 536 -1.46 -0.62 17.49
CA ARG A 536 -1.79 -1.69 16.52
C ARG A 536 -2.75 -2.72 17.10
N ILE A 537 -3.53 -3.40 16.27
CA ILE A 537 -4.48 -4.45 16.68
C ILE A 537 -4.22 -5.76 15.93
N ASN A 538 -4.62 -6.89 16.50
CA ASN A 538 -4.60 -8.19 15.82
C ASN A 538 -6.05 -8.66 15.56
N PHE A 539 -6.21 -9.61 14.63
CA PHE A 539 -7.52 -10.13 14.21
C PHE A 539 -7.84 -11.50 14.81
N GLU A 540 -7.05 -11.94 15.79
CA GLU A 540 -7.22 -13.24 16.45
C GLU A 540 -8.61 -13.35 17.10
N GLY A 541 -9.29 -14.48 16.94
CA GLY A 541 -10.65 -14.64 17.45
C GLY A 541 -11.70 -13.75 16.76
N THR A 542 -11.44 -13.23 15.57
CA THR A 542 -12.46 -12.62 14.69
C THR A 542 -12.53 -13.38 13.37
N SER A 543 -13.61 -13.22 12.59
CA SER A 543 -13.70 -13.81 11.25
C SER A 543 -12.89 -13.06 10.17
N ILE A 544 -12.18 -11.99 10.57
CA ILE A 544 -11.49 -11.06 9.67
C ILE A 544 -10.14 -11.65 9.20
N GLU A 545 -10.03 -11.95 7.91
CA GLU A 545 -8.79 -12.48 7.30
C GLU A 545 -7.65 -11.46 7.16
N GLY A 546 -7.94 -10.17 7.34
CA GLY A 546 -6.92 -9.13 7.45
C GLY A 546 -6.22 -8.73 6.15
N ASN A 547 -6.91 -8.88 5.01
CA ASN A 547 -6.50 -8.36 3.71
C ASN A 547 -7.58 -7.44 3.14
N ILE A 548 -7.21 -6.61 2.15
CA ILE A 548 -8.12 -5.59 1.61
C ILE A 548 -9.23 -6.22 0.76
N GLU A 549 -8.94 -7.32 0.06
CA GLU A 549 -9.90 -8.07 -0.76
C GLU A 549 -11.04 -8.64 0.08
N TRP A 550 -10.75 -9.13 1.28
CA TRP A 550 -11.75 -9.66 2.20
C TRP A 550 -12.75 -8.58 2.60
N LEU A 551 -12.30 -7.38 2.94
CA LEU A 551 -13.17 -6.24 3.30
C LEU A 551 -14.00 -5.70 2.12
N GLN A 552 -13.56 -5.96 0.87
CA GLN A 552 -14.35 -5.62 -0.31
C GLN A 552 -15.55 -6.56 -0.49
N ASN A 553 -15.37 -7.83 -0.13
CA ASN A 553 -16.36 -8.88 -0.39
C ASN A 553 -17.20 -9.23 0.83
N ASN A 554 -16.78 -8.82 2.03
CA ASN A 554 -17.42 -9.15 3.29
C ASN A 554 -17.71 -7.90 4.14
N ASN A 555 -18.63 -8.05 5.09
CA ASN A 555 -18.91 -7.05 6.11
C ASN A 555 -18.37 -7.52 7.46
N ILE A 556 -17.77 -6.61 8.22
CA ILE A 556 -17.47 -6.84 9.64
C ILE A 556 -18.82 -6.97 10.37
N SER A 557 -19.04 -8.10 11.04
CA SER A 557 -20.25 -8.29 11.86
C SER A 557 -20.20 -7.41 13.12
N MET A 558 -21.35 -7.20 13.76
CA MET A 558 -21.38 -6.44 15.01
C MET A 558 -20.56 -7.13 16.11
N GLU A 559 -20.56 -8.46 16.16
CA GLU A 559 -19.76 -9.23 17.12
C GLU A 559 -18.26 -9.02 16.89
N ASP A 560 -17.79 -9.12 15.65
CA ASP A 560 -16.39 -8.89 15.30
C ASP A 560 -15.99 -7.44 15.58
N ALA A 561 -16.86 -6.48 15.27
CA ALA A 561 -16.61 -5.07 15.57
C ALA A 561 -16.44 -4.85 17.07
N LYS A 562 -17.35 -5.39 17.91
CA LYS A 562 -17.23 -5.34 19.37
C LYS A 562 -15.93 -5.96 19.87
N ARG A 563 -15.48 -7.08 19.29
CA ARG A 563 -14.18 -7.71 19.62
C ARG A 563 -13.00 -6.78 19.29
N ILE A 564 -13.01 -6.12 18.13
CA ILE A 564 -11.96 -5.15 17.76
C ILE A 564 -11.93 -3.96 18.73
N ILE A 565 -13.09 -3.43 19.12
CA ILE A 565 -13.17 -2.33 20.11
C ILE A 565 -12.62 -2.77 21.46
N ARG A 566 -12.99 -3.95 21.95
CA ARG A 566 -12.49 -4.49 23.23
C ARG A 566 -10.97 -4.61 23.22
N LYS A 567 -10.36 -5.07 22.12
CA LYS A 567 -8.90 -5.09 21.97
C LYS A 567 -8.24 -3.71 22.02
N LEU A 568 -8.93 -2.66 21.58
CA LEU A 568 -8.46 -1.28 21.76
C LEU A 568 -8.58 -0.83 23.22
N GLN A 569 -9.66 -1.21 23.90
CA GLN A 569 -9.94 -0.87 25.30
C GLN A 569 -8.96 -1.53 26.28
N MET A 570 -8.53 -2.76 25.99
CA MET A 570 -7.64 -3.54 26.86
C MET A 570 -6.18 -3.10 26.80
N LYS A 571 -5.79 -2.33 25.77
CA LYS A 571 -4.41 -1.88 25.63
C LYS A 571 -4.09 -0.79 26.65
N ASN A 572 -2.93 -0.91 27.28
CA ASN A 572 -2.39 0.09 28.20
C ASN A 572 -2.07 1.41 27.47
N LEU A 573 -3.08 2.26 27.35
CA LEU A 573 -2.95 3.60 26.78
C LEU A 573 -2.49 4.54 27.90
N LYS A 574 -1.47 5.39 27.65
CA LYS A 574 -0.95 6.34 28.64
C LYS A 574 -0.93 7.77 28.13
N HIS A 575 -1.15 8.74 29.01
CA HIS A 575 -1.09 10.15 28.69
C HIS A 575 0.33 10.61 28.30
N SER A 576 0.56 10.98 27.05
CA SER A 576 1.84 11.44 26.48
C SER A 576 2.43 12.67 27.20
N LYS A 577 1.60 13.42 27.96
CA LYS A 577 2.03 14.57 28.79
C LYS A 577 2.17 14.24 30.28
N THR A 578 1.38 13.31 30.83
CA THR A 578 1.24 13.10 32.29
C THR A 578 1.49 11.68 32.77
N GLY A 579 1.65 10.71 31.86
CA GLY A 579 1.89 9.30 32.17
C GLY A 579 0.71 8.54 32.76
N ALA A 580 -0.44 9.20 32.99
CA ALA A 580 -1.65 8.59 33.55
C ALA A 580 -2.30 7.60 32.57
N GLU A 581 -2.92 6.55 33.09
CA GLU A 581 -3.65 5.57 32.26
C GLU A 581 -4.84 6.22 31.54
N ARG A 582 -5.10 5.77 30.31
CA ARG A 582 -6.18 6.22 29.42
C ARG A 582 -7.09 5.05 29.14
N TYR A 583 -8.39 5.32 29.11
CA TYR A 583 -9.40 4.37 28.67
C TYR A 583 -9.98 4.81 27.34
N PHE A 584 -10.24 3.85 26.45
CA PHE A 584 -10.80 4.10 25.13
C PHE A 584 -12.33 3.94 25.19
N TYR A 585 -13.06 5.04 25.10
CA TYR A 585 -14.52 5.00 25.03
C TYR A 585 -14.97 4.87 23.58
N CYS A 586 -16.04 4.10 23.37
CA CYS A 586 -16.66 3.91 22.07
C CYS A 586 -18.16 3.72 22.25
N SER A 587 -18.96 4.68 21.78
CA SER A 587 -20.42 4.52 21.80
C SER A 587 -20.90 3.41 20.85
N GLU A 588 -22.08 2.86 21.14
CA GLU A 588 -22.66 1.77 20.37
C GLU A 588 -22.83 2.15 18.89
N GLN A 589 -23.29 3.37 18.58
CA GLN A 589 -23.45 3.83 17.19
C GLN A 589 -22.13 3.92 16.42
N LEU A 590 -21.01 4.17 17.11
CA LEU A 590 -19.70 4.30 16.48
C LEU A 590 -18.91 2.98 16.44
N THR A 591 -19.45 1.89 17.01
CA THR A 591 -18.78 0.59 17.08
C THR A 591 -18.35 0.07 15.71
N LEU A 592 -19.28 0.04 14.74
CA LEU A 592 -18.96 -0.38 13.38
C LEU A 592 -18.00 0.61 12.68
N PRO A 593 -18.26 1.93 12.59
CA PRO A 593 -17.33 2.87 11.99
C PRO A 593 -15.90 2.79 12.54
N VAL A 594 -15.76 2.73 13.87
CA VAL A 594 -14.43 2.62 14.53
C VAL A 594 -13.76 1.30 14.19
N ALA A 595 -14.48 0.18 14.23
CA ALA A 595 -13.92 -1.12 13.88
C ALA A 595 -13.42 -1.15 12.43
N TYR A 596 -14.23 -0.69 11.47
CA TYR A 596 -13.82 -0.60 10.05
C TYR A 596 -12.60 0.28 9.88
N ALA A 597 -12.59 1.48 10.47
CA ALA A 597 -11.46 2.41 10.35
C ALA A 597 -10.18 1.83 10.98
N ALA A 598 -10.29 1.14 12.12
CA ALA A 598 -9.17 0.50 12.80
C ALA A 598 -8.60 -0.69 12.02
N VAL A 599 -9.48 -1.57 11.50
CA VAL A 599 -9.07 -2.72 10.67
C VAL A 599 -8.41 -2.25 9.38
N LEU A 600 -8.97 -1.24 8.70
CA LEU A 600 -8.35 -0.66 7.50
C LEU A 600 -6.98 -0.03 7.79
N CYS A 601 -6.85 0.72 8.90
CA CYS A 601 -5.57 1.24 9.34
C CYS A 601 -4.56 0.11 9.63
N GLU A 602 -4.99 -0.99 10.23
CA GLU A 602 -4.15 -2.14 10.54
C GLU A 602 -3.68 -2.86 9.27
N ILE A 603 -4.59 -3.16 8.33
CA ILE A 603 -4.27 -3.77 7.03
C ILE A 603 -3.24 -2.91 6.31
N ARG A 604 -3.50 -1.60 6.20
CA ARG A 604 -2.54 -0.66 5.63
C ARG A 604 -1.20 -0.68 6.37
N ALA A 605 -1.23 -0.67 7.70
CA ALA A 605 0.00 -0.63 8.50
C ALA A 605 0.86 -1.87 8.28
N ARG A 606 0.27 -3.07 8.18
CA ARG A 606 0.99 -4.31 7.83
C ARG A 606 1.70 -4.21 6.49
N GLU A 607 0.99 -3.73 5.47
CA GLU A 607 1.53 -3.66 4.11
C GLU A 607 2.54 -2.51 3.90
N LEU A 608 2.23 -1.33 4.41
CA LEU A 608 2.95 -0.11 4.05
C LEU A 608 3.93 0.38 5.14
N ASN A 609 3.63 0.11 6.42
CA ASN A 609 4.35 0.65 7.57
C ASN A 609 4.49 -0.40 8.71
N PRO A 610 5.07 -1.61 8.46
CA PRO A 610 5.02 -2.72 9.42
C PRO A 610 5.69 -2.41 10.76
N LEU A 611 6.71 -1.55 10.75
CA LEU A 611 7.47 -1.09 11.92
C LEU A 611 6.77 0.01 12.75
N SER A 612 5.56 0.45 12.35
CA SER A 612 4.82 1.46 13.12
C SER A 612 4.06 0.82 14.28
N ASP A 613 4.27 1.36 15.47
CA ASP A 613 3.53 0.96 16.69
C ASP A 613 2.13 1.58 16.77
N SER A 614 1.79 2.51 15.87
CA SER A 614 0.46 3.14 15.82
C SER A 614 -0.30 2.82 14.53
N LEU A 615 -1.62 2.69 14.68
CA LEU A 615 -2.58 2.57 13.58
C LEU A 615 -2.63 3.85 12.74
N ILE A 616 -2.66 5.03 13.36
CA ILE A 616 -2.82 6.28 12.62
C ILE A 616 -1.48 6.75 12.08
N ASP A 617 -1.41 6.88 10.75
CA ASP A 617 -0.25 7.47 10.09
C ASP A 617 -0.67 8.55 9.10
N PHE A 618 -0.33 9.80 9.43
CA PHE A 618 -0.49 10.94 8.53
C PHE A 618 0.73 11.19 7.66
N ARG A 619 1.84 10.43 7.75
CA ARG A 619 3.08 10.60 6.97
C ARG A 619 3.60 12.04 6.94
N THR A 620 3.46 12.72 8.06
CA THR A 620 3.87 14.11 8.27
C THR A 620 4.78 14.17 9.48
N LYS A 621 5.76 15.08 9.46
CA LYS A 621 6.54 15.39 10.67
C LYS A 621 5.57 15.74 11.80
N ASN A 622 5.76 15.13 12.97
CA ASN A 622 4.93 15.32 14.16
C ASN A 622 3.46 14.85 14.05
N ARG A 623 3.13 13.95 13.11
CA ARG A 623 1.76 13.39 12.95
C ARG A 623 0.65 14.46 12.83
N ILE A 624 0.95 15.59 12.20
CA ILE A 624 0.00 16.70 12.03
C ILE A 624 -0.93 16.43 10.83
N LEU A 625 -2.24 16.56 11.04
CA LEU A 625 -3.22 16.55 9.96
C LEU A 625 -3.04 17.78 9.05
N THR A 626 -2.59 17.56 7.82
CA THR A 626 -2.39 18.63 6.82
C THR A 626 -3.66 18.92 6.01
N SER A 627 -3.65 20.01 5.24
CA SER A 627 -4.83 20.46 4.48
C SER A 627 -5.28 19.49 3.39
N TYR A 628 -4.38 18.70 2.80
CA TYR A 628 -4.74 17.77 1.72
C TYR A 628 -5.60 16.59 2.20
N PRO A 629 -5.17 15.76 3.19
CA PRO A 629 -6.02 14.71 3.75
C PRO A 629 -7.32 15.23 4.34
N TYR A 630 -7.28 16.39 5.01
CA TYR A 630 -8.48 17.04 5.55
C TYR A 630 -9.51 17.34 4.45
N LYS A 631 -9.09 18.01 3.37
CA LYS A 631 -9.98 18.37 2.25
C LYS A 631 -10.53 17.14 1.55
N ARG A 632 -9.74 16.07 1.46
CA ARG A 632 -10.19 14.81 0.87
C ARG A 632 -11.26 14.13 1.73
N PHE A 633 -11.08 14.13 3.05
CA PHE A 633 -12.05 13.51 3.95
C PHE A 633 -13.39 14.26 3.99
N PHE A 634 -13.38 15.60 4.01
CA PHE A 634 -14.57 16.45 4.06
C PHE A 634 -15.06 16.94 2.67
N CYS A 635 -14.75 16.23 1.59
CA CYS A 635 -15.07 16.72 0.25
C CYS A 635 -16.58 16.82 -0.02
N ASP A 636 -17.38 15.94 0.58
CA ASP A 636 -18.85 15.89 0.40
C ASP A 636 -19.59 16.27 1.68
N PHE A 637 -18.92 16.99 2.58
CA PHE A 637 -19.55 17.45 3.81
C PHE A 637 -20.55 18.58 3.50
N SER A 638 -21.78 18.41 3.97
CA SER A 638 -22.94 19.29 3.72
C SER A 638 -22.70 20.75 4.15
N LYS A 639 -21.80 20.99 5.12
CA LYS A 639 -21.50 22.31 5.69
C LYS A 639 -20.05 22.73 5.44
N PRO A 640 -19.68 23.23 4.24
CA PRO A 640 -18.29 23.58 3.90
C PRO A 640 -17.68 24.71 4.76
N ASN A 641 -18.52 25.53 5.40
CA ASN A 641 -18.09 26.60 6.30
C ASN A 641 -17.78 26.10 7.72
N LEU A 642 -18.30 24.94 8.10
CA LEU A 642 -18.07 24.33 9.41
C LEU A 642 -16.78 23.50 9.36
N LYS A 643 -15.74 23.95 10.05
CA LYS A 643 -14.41 23.31 10.02
C LYS A 643 -14.14 22.52 11.28
N PHE A 644 -13.76 21.25 11.11
CA PHE A 644 -13.31 20.40 12.20
C PHE A 644 -11.95 20.87 12.74
N SER A 645 -11.83 20.90 14.06
CA SER A 645 -10.62 21.24 14.80
C SER A 645 -10.57 20.37 16.04
N SER A 646 -9.47 19.65 16.22
CA SER A 646 -9.26 18.78 17.38
C SER A 646 -9.42 19.50 18.72
N LEU A 647 -8.87 20.71 18.85
CA LEU A 647 -9.01 21.49 20.09
C LEU A 647 -10.47 21.92 20.32
N LYS A 648 -11.18 22.33 19.27
CA LYS A 648 -12.58 22.75 19.36
C LYS A 648 -13.48 21.55 19.67
N MET A 649 -13.27 20.41 19.02
CA MET A 649 -14.03 19.18 19.25
C MET A 649 -13.80 18.63 20.66
N ASN A 650 -12.55 18.56 21.11
CA ASN A 650 -12.20 18.16 22.48
C ASN A 650 -12.90 19.03 23.52
N ARG A 651 -12.85 20.37 23.36
CA ARG A 651 -13.57 21.30 24.23
C ARG A 651 -15.08 21.06 24.17
N THR A 652 -15.63 20.84 22.98
CA THR A 652 -17.08 20.60 22.78
C THR A 652 -17.52 19.35 23.53
N PHE A 653 -16.83 18.24 23.34
CA PHE A 653 -17.07 16.99 24.04
C PHE A 653 -17.08 17.16 25.56
N ILE A 654 -16.05 17.83 26.10
CA ILE A 654 -15.96 18.13 27.54
C ILE A 654 -17.11 19.01 27.99
N THR A 655 -17.50 19.99 27.18
CA THR A 655 -18.58 20.90 27.55
C THR A 655 -19.91 20.18 27.57
N PHE A 656 -20.17 19.33 26.59
CA PHE A 656 -21.41 18.56 26.53
C PHE A 656 -21.47 17.55 27.65
N ALA A 657 -20.38 16.83 27.92
CA ALA A 657 -20.29 15.99 29.10
C ALA A 657 -20.61 16.79 30.38
N PHE A 658 -19.98 17.95 30.59
CA PHE A 658 -20.24 18.84 31.72
C PHE A 658 -21.69 19.31 31.81
N SER A 659 -22.27 19.79 30.71
CA SER A 659 -23.66 20.27 30.67
C SER A 659 -24.67 19.15 30.92
N ILE A 660 -24.37 17.92 30.48
CA ILE A 660 -25.15 16.74 30.82
C ILE A 660 -25.06 16.51 32.34
N ILE A 661 -23.85 16.44 32.90
CA ILE A 661 -23.61 16.22 34.34
C ILE A 661 -24.38 17.23 35.21
N ASN A 662 -24.26 18.53 34.91
CA ASN A 662 -24.85 19.61 35.70
C ASN A 662 -26.38 19.61 35.74
N LYS A 663 -27.05 18.94 34.81
CA LYS A 663 -28.51 18.85 34.81
C LYS A 663 -29.05 17.75 35.72
N TYR A 664 -28.21 16.75 36.06
CA TYR A 664 -28.65 15.53 36.72
C TYR A 664 -28.40 15.46 38.25
N LYS A 665 -27.64 16.38 38.91
CA LYS A 665 -27.60 16.56 40.40
C LYS A 665 -26.66 17.68 40.91
N ASP A 666 -26.77 17.97 42.22
CA ASP A 666 -26.10 19.04 42.99
C ASP A 666 -24.56 19.12 42.88
N SER A 667 -24.11 20.37 42.80
CA SER A 667 -22.80 20.97 42.47
C SER A 667 -21.48 20.41 43.02
N ALA A 668 -21.46 19.36 43.86
CA ALA A 668 -20.23 18.87 44.50
C ALA A 668 -19.42 17.87 43.66
N HIS A 669 -20.06 17.23 42.66
CA HIS A 669 -19.54 16.05 41.96
C HIS A 669 -19.01 16.34 40.54
N GLU A 670 -19.33 17.49 39.96
CA GLU A 670 -19.05 17.85 38.55
C GLU A 670 -17.54 17.88 38.21
N ILE A 671 -16.73 18.33 39.17
CA ILE A 671 -15.27 18.45 39.09
C ILE A 671 -14.60 17.08 39.01
N GLU A 672 -15.13 16.07 39.70
CA GLU A 672 -14.57 14.72 39.72
C GLU A 672 -14.89 13.96 38.43
N VAL A 673 -16.12 14.11 37.89
CA VAL A 673 -16.49 13.51 36.61
C VAL A 673 -15.67 14.11 35.45
N LEU A 674 -15.39 15.41 35.47
CA LEU A 674 -14.49 16.03 34.49
C LEU A 674 -13.04 15.54 34.58
N LYS A 675 -12.56 15.23 35.80
CA LYS A 675 -11.24 14.60 35.99
C LYS A 675 -11.24 13.17 35.47
N PHE A 676 -12.35 12.45 35.64
CA PHE A 676 -12.55 11.09 35.14
C PHE A 676 -12.57 11.03 33.60
N ILE A 677 -13.43 11.81 32.93
CA ILE A 677 -13.51 11.84 31.45
C ILE A 677 -12.18 12.25 30.81
N ARG A 678 -11.37 13.08 31.50
CA ARG A 678 -10.06 13.53 31.00
C ARG A 678 -8.88 12.71 31.53
N ASN A 679 -9.07 11.74 32.43
CA ASN A 679 -8.03 11.02 33.17
C ASN A 679 -6.85 11.92 33.63
N HIS A 680 -7.17 13.13 34.11
CA HIS A 680 -6.19 14.18 34.43
C HIS A 680 -6.32 14.70 35.87
N LYS A 681 -5.17 14.95 36.53
CA LYS A 681 -5.09 15.46 37.92
C LYS A 681 -5.41 16.95 38.11
N SER A 682 -5.45 17.77 37.06
CA SER A 682 -5.63 19.24 37.17
C SER A 682 -6.74 19.75 36.25
N ILE A 683 -7.69 20.48 36.83
CA ILE A 683 -8.73 21.20 36.08
C ILE A 683 -8.16 22.51 35.56
N GLU A 684 -8.21 22.69 34.23
CA GLU A 684 -8.22 24.03 33.65
C GLU A 684 -9.62 24.59 33.92
N THR A 685 -9.70 25.65 34.74
CA THR A 685 -10.92 26.34 35.13
C THR A 685 -11.68 26.81 33.89
N THR A 686 -12.62 26.00 33.44
CA THR A 686 -13.44 26.30 32.27
C THR A 686 -14.82 26.68 32.79
N ASN A 687 -15.04 27.99 33.02
CA ASN A 687 -16.36 28.51 33.34
C ASN A 687 -17.26 28.30 32.10
N MET A 688 -18.10 27.27 32.10
CA MET A 688 -18.93 26.90 30.96
C MET A 688 -20.41 26.94 31.33
N TYR A 689 -21.17 27.79 30.66
CA TYR A 689 -22.62 27.66 30.56
C TYR A 689 -22.94 27.53 29.07
N ILE A 690 -23.31 26.32 28.63
CA ILE A 690 -24.05 26.10 27.38
C ILE A 690 -25.49 25.81 27.79
N TYR A 691 -26.45 26.48 27.15
CA TYR A 691 -27.87 26.16 27.30
C TYR A 691 -28.20 24.98 26.37
N ILE A 692 -28.50 23.80 26.94
CA ILE A 692 -28.83 22.57 26.20
C ILE A 692 -30.22 22.10 26.61
N SER A 693 -31.07 21.74 25.63
CA SER A 693 -32.42 21.20 25.91
C SER A 693 -32.36 19.76 26.43
N GLN A 694 -33.46 19.22 26.99
CA GLN A 694 -33.49 17.80 27.40
C GLN A 694 -33.29 16.86 26.22
N ARG A 695 -33.93 17.16 25.08
CA ARG A 695 -33.82 16.37 23.85
C ARG A 695 -32.38 16.28 23.33
N ASP A 696 -31.64 17.39 23.40
CA ASP A 696 -30.24 17.43 22.99
C ASP A 696 -29.34 16.67 23.97
N ILE A 697 -29.68 16.69 25.27
CA ILE A 697 -28.99 15.91 26.29
C ILE A 697 -29.19 14.41 26.07
N ASP A 698 -30.42 13.96 25.83
CA ASP A 698 -30.72 12.55 25.57
C ASP A 698 -30.02 12.07 24.28
N PHE A 699 -29.99 12.93 23.26
CA PHE A 699 -29.24 12.66 22.03
C PHE A 699 -27.73 12.53 22.31
N LEU A 700 -27.14 13.51 23.00
CA LEU A 700 -25.70 13.55 23.30
C LEU A 700 -25.27 12.45 24.26
N SER A 701 -26.08 12.09 25.26
CA SER A 701 -25.79 10.98 26.18
C SER A 701 -25.68 9.66 25.42
N GLY A 702 -26.61 9.43 24.47
CA GLY A 702 -26.60 8.25 23.61
C GLY A 702 -25.40 8.18 22.67
N GLN A 703 -24.89 9.32 22.18
CA GLN A 703 -23.76 9.36 21.24
C GLN A 703 -22.38 9.27 21.91
N ILE A 704 -22.26 9.70 23.16
CA ILE A 704 -20.95 9.93 23.81
C ILE A 704 -20.52 8.76 24.70
N PHE A 705 -21.46 8.08 25.36
CA PHE A 705 -21.13 7.21 26.49
C PHE A 705 -21.41 5.72 26.20
N THR A 706 -20.62 4.86 26.88
CA THR A 706 -20.64 3.40 26.71
C THR A 706 -21.78 2.76 27.50
N ARG A 707 -22.41 1.73 26.92
CA ARG A 707 -23.44 0.89 27.57
C ARG A 707 -22.90 -0.47 28.08
N ASP A 708 -21.59 -0.69 28.02
CA ASP A 708 -20.93 -1.98 28.28
C ASP A 708 -20.76 -2.30 29.78
N TYR A 709 -21.85 -2.25 30.55
CA TYR A 709 -21.90 -2.71 31.94
C TYR A 709 -22.21 -4.19 32.02
N PHE A 710 -21.83 -4.89 33.08
CA PHE A 710 -22.21 -6.29 33.31
C PHE A 710 -22.61 -6.55 34.76
N GLY A 711 -23.32 -7.64 34.96
CA GLY A 711 -23.86 -8.06 36.26
C GLY A 711 -25.35 -7.73 36.41
N PHE A 712 -25.94 -8.34 37.42
CA PHE A 712 -27.40 -8.48 37.53
C PHE A 712 -28.18 -7.15 37.59
N ILE A 713 -27.62 -6.08 38.16
CA ILE A 713 -28.26 -4.76 38.20
C ILE A 713 -28.32 -4.15 36.81
N ALA A 714 -27.20 -4.22 36.07
CA ALA A 714 -27.14 -3.67 34.72
C ALA A 714 -28.14 -4.39 33.81
N ASP A 715 -28.26 -5.70 33.97
CA ASP A 715 -29.25 -6.50 33.26
C ASP A 715 -30.68 -6.16 33.71
N GLY A 716 -30.91 -5.92 35.01
CA GLY A 716 -32.21 -5.45 35.52
C GLY A 716 -32.66 -4.10 34.93
N PHE A 717 -31.77 -3.11 34.82
CA PHE A 717 -32.06 -1.85 34.14
C PHE A 717 -32.34 -2.04 32.64
N ALA A 718 -31.58 -2.91 31.97
CA ALA A 718 -31.76 -3.21 30.56
C ALA A 718 -33.10 -3.94 30.29
N ASP A 719 -33.45 -4.92 31.12
CA ASP A 719 -34.70 -5.67 31.04
C ASP A 719 -35.93 -4.76 31.16
N ILE A 720 -35.89 -3.77 32.07
CA ILE A 720 -37.00 -2.83 32.28
C ILE A 720 -37.14 -1.87 31.10
N LEU A 721 -36.03 -1.36 30.56
CA LEU A 721 -36.06 -0.32 29.51
C LEU A 721 -36.26 -0.88 28.11
N PHE A 722 -35.81 -2.11 27.84
CA PHE A 722 -35.77 -2.68 26.49
C PHE A 722 -36.58 -3.98 26.34
N GLY A 723 -37.21 -4.46 27.43
CA GLY A 723 -37.94 -5.72 27.48
C GLY A 723 -37.05 -6.91 27.84
N THR A 724 -37.64 -7.98 28.36
CA THR A 724 -36.90 -9.17 28.81
C THR A 724 -36.37 -9.99 27.63
N THR A 725 -35.07 -10.23 27.63
CA THR A 725 -34.47 -11.35 26.88
C THR A 725 -34.51 -12.61 27.75
N GLN A 726 -35.22 -13.63 27.28
CA GLN A 726 -35.43 -14.90 27.99
C GLN A 726 -34.20 -15.82 27.84
N ASP A 727 -33.69 -16.38 28.94
CA ASP A 727 -33.86 -17.81 29.22
C ASP A 727 -33.50 -18.17 30.68
N ILE A 728 -34.44 -18.77 31.40
CA ILE A 728 -34.22 -19.33 32.74
C ILE A 728 -33.30 -20.59 32.65
N ALA A 729 -33.24 -21.24 31.48
CA ALA A 729 -32.35 -22.37 31.23
C ALA A 729 -30.86 -21.97 31.24
N GLU A 730 -30.51 -20.75 30.83
CA GLU A 730 -29.13 -20.26 30.80
C GLU A 730 -28.55 -20.12 32.23
N ARG A 731 -29.40 -19.72 33.19
CA ARG A 731 -29.04 -19.58 34.61
C ARG A 731 -28.80 -20.95 35.27
N THR A 732 -29.56 -21.97 34.88
CA THR A 732 -29.33 -23.38 35.29
C THR A 732 -28.09 -23.96 34.62
N GLN A 733 -27.77 -23.54 33.39
CA GLN A 733 -26.58 -23.98 32.66
C GLN A 733 -25.28 -23.36 33.23
N GLN A 734 -25.29 -22.09 33.63
CA GLN A 734 -24.16 -21.44 34.31
C GLN A 734 -23.82 -22.11 35.63
N ILE A 735 -24.85 -22.50 36.40
CA ILE A 735 -24.71 -23.28 37.63
C ILE A 735 -24.13 -24.67 37.32
N ASN A 736 -24.58 -25.33 36.25
CA ASN A 736 -24.05 -26.63 35.81
C ASN A 736 -22.59 -26.57 35.31
N VAL A 737 -22.16 -25.49 34.65
CA VAL A 737 -20.75 -25.30 34.23
C VAL A 737 -19.82 -25.16 35.44
N ILE A 738 -20.29 -24.48 36.50
CA ILE A 738 -19.57 -24.41 37.79
C ILE A 738 -19.52 -25.81 38.43
N TYR A 739 -20.62 -26.59 38.38
CA TYR A 739 -20.66 -27.95 38.91
C TYR A 739 -19.84 -28.98 38.12
N GLU A 740 -19.76 -28.86 36.79
CA GLU A 740 -18.96 -29.74 35.95
C GLU A 740 -17.46 -29.48 36.09
N LYS A 741 -17.05 -28.21 36.28
CA LYS A 741 -15.63 -27.83 36.37
C LYS A 741 -15.04 -27.89 37.79
N ILE A 742 -15.86 -27.91 38.86
CA ILE A 742 -15.40 -27.93 40.27
C ILE A 742 -15.50 -29.32 40.93
N GLY A 743 -16.23 -30.27 40.31
CA GLY A 743 -16.32 -31.67 40.72
C GLY A 743 -17.63 -32.01 41.45
N LYS A 744 -18.26 -33.13 41.05
CA LYS A 744 -19.50 -33.68 41.64
C LYS A 744 -19.20 -34.55 42.86
N ASP A 745 -19.01 -33.92 44.02
CA ASP A 745 -19.02 -34.60 45.33
C ASP A 745 -20.05 -33.92 46.26
N LEU A 746 -20.58 -34.66 47.24
CA LEU A 746 -21.57 -34.23 48.25
C LEU A 746 -21.17 -33.00 49.11
N ARG A 747 -20.05 -32.34 48.82
CA ARG A 747 -19.56 -31.11 49.48
C ARG A 747 -19.96 -29.82 48.73
N LEU A 748 -20.78 -29.93 47.69
CA LEU A 748 -21.32 -28.83 46.87
C LEU A 748 -22.39 -28.00 47.58
N GLU A 749 -22.95 -28.48 48.70
CA GLU A 749 -24.00 -27.79 49.46
C GLU A 749 -23.55 -26.41 49.96
N GLY A 750 -22.34 -26.28 50.51
CA GLY A 750 -21.81 -24.99 50.99
C GLY A 750 -21.61 -23.95 49.88
N ILE A 751 -21.27 -24.38 48.65
CA ILE A 751 -21.19 -23.48 47.48
C ILE A 751 -22.60 -23.15 46.98
N ALA A 752 -23.50 -24.13 46.94
CA ALA A 752 -24.88 -23.95 46.54
C ALA A 752 -25.62 -22.96 47.46
N ASP A 753 -25.42 -23.07 48.78
CA ASP A 753 -25.99 -22.15 49.78
C ASP A 753 -25.49 -20.72 49.60
N VAL A 754 -24.20 -20.55 49.28
CA VAL A 754 -23.60 -19.23 49.02
C VAL A 754 -24.14 -18.64 47.73
N LEU A 755 -24.24 -19.44 46.66
CA LEU A 755 -24.85 -19.01 45.39
C LEU A 755 -26.33 -18.66 45.57
N LEU A 756 -27.06 -19.44 46.37
CA LEU A 756 -28.46 -19.20 46.70
C LEU A 756 -28.63 -17.93 47.54
N TYR A 757 -27.74 -17.69 48.51
CA TYR A 757 -27.72 -16.46 49.30
C TYR A 757 -27.45 -15.24 48.41
N LEU A 758 -26.47 -15.32 47.51
CA LEU A 758 -26.18 -14.26 46.54
C LEU A 758 -27.40 -13.99 45.65
N SER A 759 -28.04 -15.04 45.11
CA SER A 759 -29.26 -14.92 44.30
C SER A 759 -30.40 -14.22 45.05
N LYS A 760 -30.61 -14.55 46.34
CA LYS A 760 -31.60 -13.87 47.19
C LYS A 760 -31.31 -12.38 47.35
N GLN A 761 -30.04 -12.01 47.54
CA GLN A 761 -29.64 -10.59 47.61
C GLN A 761 -29.87 -9.87 46.27
N GLU A 762 -29.62 -10.53 45.14
CA GLU A 762 -29.88 -9.98 43.80
C GLU A 762 -31.38 -9.71 43.59
N HIS A 763 -32.25 -10.63 44.01
CA HIS A 763 -33.70 -10.47 43.91
C HIS A 763 -34.23 -9.28 44.70
N ILE A 764 -33.76 -9.07 45.94
CA ILE A 764 -34.15 -7.93 46.77
C ILE A 764 -33.83 -6.60 46.06
N VAL A 765 -32.65 -6.51 45.44
CA VAL A 765 -32.26 -5.31 44.69
C VAL A 765 -33.11 -5.14 43.43
N LYS A 766 -33.47 -6.24 42.75
CA LYS A 766 -34.36 -6.20 41.58
C LYS A 766 -35.76 -5.68 41.94
N ASP A 767 -36.30 -6.07 43.09
CA ASP A 767 -37.59 -5.56 43.58
C ASP A 767 -37.52 -4.06 43.90
N ILE A 768 -36.40 -3.58 44.45
CA ILE A 768 -36.16 -2.15 44.67
C ILE A 768 -36.18 -1.39 43.33
N ILE A 769 -35.49 -1.90 42.31
CA ILE A 769 -35.44 -1.25 40.98
C ILE A 769 -36.82 -1.25 40.32
N HIS A 770 -37.58 -2.35 40.39
CA HIS A 770 -38.94 -2.41 39.84
C HIS A 770 -39.94 -1.48 40.55
N GLY A 771 -39.68 -1.12 41.80
CA GLY A 771 -40.49 -0.16 42.56
C GLY A 771 -40.21 1.32 42.24
N LEU A 772 -39.25 1.63 41.36
CA LEU A 772 -38.93 3.00 40.94
C LEU A 772 -39.83 3.45 39.78
N ASP A 773 -40.15 4.74 39.75
CA ASP A 773 -40.91 5.35 38.66
C ASP A 773 -40.12 5.34 37.33
N GLU A 774 -40.83 5.26 36.19
CA GLU A 774 -40.22 5.18 34.85
C GLU A 774 -39.27 6.34 34.55
N GLU A 775 -39.61 7.56 34.95
CA GLU A 775 -38.77 8.75 34.79
C GLU A 775 -37.48 8.65 35.65
N VAL A 776 -37.59 8.09 36.86
CA VAL A 776 -36.44 7.85 37.75
C VAL A 776 -35.53 6.77 37.18
N ILE A 777 -36.09 5.69 36.65
CA ILE A 777 -35.33 4.62 35.99
C ILE A 777 -34.57 5.15 34.77
N HIS A 778 -35.23 5.94 33.92
CA HIS A 778 -34.59 6.53 32.74
C HIS A 778 -33.46 7.50 33.13
N ASN A 779 -33.68 8.31 34.16
CA ASN A 779 -32.66 9.21 34.71
C ASN A 779 -31.47 8.44 35.30
N MET A 780 -31.72 7.40 36.10
CA MET A 780 -30.67 6.56 36.67
C MET A 780 -29.89 5.81 35.61
N TYR A 781 -30.55 5.33 34.54
CA TYR A 781 -29.89 4.69 33.41
C TYR A 781 -29.00 5.66 32.63
N ASN A 782 -29.45 6.91 32.43
CA ASN A 782 -28.61 7.94 31.84
C ASN A 782 -27.39 8.26 32.72
N ILE A 783 -27.57 8.42 34.03
CA ILE A 783 -26.47 8.64 34.99
C ILE A 783 -25.50 7.44 35.02
N LEU A 784 -26.04 6.23 34.93
CA LEU A 784 -25.27 4.99 34.86
C LEU A 784 -24.36 4.99 33.63
N ASN A 785 -24.91 5.26 32.44
CA ASN A 785 -24.14 5.33 31.19
C ASN A 785 -23.02 6.38 31.26
N LEU A 786 -23.22 7.45 32.02
CA LEU A 786 -22.25 8.51 32.21
C LEU A 786 -21.08 8.13 33.14
N ASP A 787 -21.10 6.93 33.72
CA ASP A 787 -20.17 6.45 34.75
C ASP A 787 -20.14 7.34 36.02
N MET A 788 -21.30 7.91 36.38
CA MET A 788 -21.42 8.93 37.43
C MET A 788 -21.97 8.41 38.76
N LEU A 789 -22.40 7.16 38.84
CA LEU A 789 -22.83 6.59 40.12
C LEU A 789 -21.61 6.24 40.97
N TYR A 790 -21.33 7.06 41.98
CA TYR A 790 -20.14 6.91 42.81
C TYR A 790 -20.10 5.60 43.59
N SER A 791 -18.92 4.97 43.61
CA SER A 791 -18.59 3.86 44.50
C SER A 791 -17.21 4.04 45.12
N LYS A 792 -16.85 3.18 46.08
CA LYS A 792 -15.54 3.18 46.72
C LYS A 792 -14.44 2.55 45.86
N THR A 793 -14.80 1.85 44.78
CA THR A 793 -13.84 1.15 43.92
C THR A 793 -13.82 1.78 42.54
N SER A 794 -12.62 2.04 42.02
CA SER A 794 -12.45 2.57 40.67
C SER A 794 -13.15 1.67 39.65
N HIS A 795 -13.83 2.27 38.67
CA HIS A 795 -14.52 1.56 37.59
C HIS A 795 -15.69 0.67 38.03
N VAL A 796 -16.17 0.85 39.27
CA VAL A 796 -17.39 0.24 39.77
C VAL A 796 -18.36 1.35 40.13
N GLN A 797 -19.63 1.18 39.78
CA GLN A 797 -20.71 2.11 40.07
C GLN A 797 -21.64 1.56 41.16
N CYS A 798 -22.41 2.42 41.84
CA CYS A 798 -23.32 2.00 42.93
C CYS A 798 -24.70 2.66 42.83
N ILE A 799 -25.78 1.87 42.87
CA ILE A 799 -27.17 2.40 42.82
C ILE A 799 -27.46 3.36 43.98
N LEU A 800 -27.01 3.02 45.20
CA LEU A 800 -27.32 3.77 46.42
C LEU A 800 -26.40 4.98 46.65
N SER A 801 -25.38 5.19 45.81
CA SER A 801 -24.29 6.17 46.02
C SER A 801 -23.41 5.89 47.26
N ALA A 802 -22.34 6.67 47.44
CA ALA A 802 -21.38 6.48 48.54
C ALA A 802 -21.86 7.06 49.89
N GLU A 803 -22.70 8.09 49.86
CA GLU A 803 -23.21 8.77 51.07
C GLU A 803 -24.22 7.90 51.84
N ASP A 804 -25.02 7.10 51.13
CA ASP A 804 -25.99 6.15 51.70
C ASP A 804 -25.48 4.69 51.68
N CYS A 805 -24.16 4.51 51.76
CA CYS A 805 -23.57 3.17 51.68
C CYS A 805 -23.95 2.30 52.88
N MET A 806 -24.76 1.25 52.64
CA MET A 806 -25.11 0.22 53.65
C MET A 806 -23.91 -0.56 54.20
N TYR A 807 -22.73 -0.45 53.58
CA TYR A 807 -21.50 -1.14 53.97
C TYR A 807 -20.31 -0.16 54.11
N PRO A 808 -20.35 0.77 55.09
CA PRO A 808 -19.37 1.85 55.20
C PRO A 808 -17.94 1.36 55.51
N ASN A 809 -17.79 0.17 56.13
CA ASN A 809 -16.49 -0.37 56.51
C ASN A 809 -15.82 -1.26 55.45
N ARG A 810 -16.45 -1.50 54.29
CA ARG A 810 -15.81 -2.24 53.18
C ARG A 810 -14.90 -1.32 52.36
N GLU A 811 -13.68 -1.81 52.08
CA GLU A 811 -12.69 -1.14 51.23
C GLU A 811 -12.96 -1.32 49.72
N THR A 812 -13.62 -2.43 49.34
CA THR A 812 -13.94 -2.74 47.95
C THR A 812 -15.44 -2.97 47.74
N CYS A 813 -15.96 -2.44 46.63
CA CYS A 813 -17.32 -2.65 46.14
C CYS A 813 -17.45 -3.93 45.31
N ILE A 814 -16.35 -4.62 44.97
CA ILE A 814 -16.40 -5.86 44.20
C ILE A 814 -17.09 -6.95 45.03
N GLY A 815 -18.18 -7.46 44.46
CA GLY A 815 -19.10 -8.39 45.09
C GLY A 815 -20.17 -7.75 45.99
N CYS A 816 -20.33 -6.42 45.99
CA CYS A 816 -21.47 -5.79 46.65
C CYS A 816 -22.76 -6.06 45.84
N PRO A 817 -23.90 -6.37 46.46
CA PRO A 817 -25.17 -6.48 45.74
C PRO A 817 -25.55 -5.18 45.01
N PHE A 818 -25.16 -4.01 45.53
CA PHE A 818 -25.51 -2.72 44.91
C PHE A 818 -24.51 -2.24 43.85
N ALA A 819 -23.48 -3.03 43.54
CA ALA A 819 -22.42 -2.65 42.61
C ALA A 819 -22.76 -2.98 41.16
N ILE A 820 -22.38 -2.07 40.27
CA ILE A 820 -22.53 -2.19 38.81
C ILE A 820 -21.13 -2.13 38.20
N TYR A 821 -20.76 -3.16 37.46
CA TYR A 821 -19.40 -3.31 36.93
C TYR A 821 -19.35 -2.79 35.50
N ASN A 822 -18.39 -1.92 35.21
CA ASN A 822 -18.04 -1.57 33.83
C ASN A 822 -16.97 -2.53 33.29
N PHE A 823 -16.76 -2.56 31.97
CA PHE A 823 -15.73 -3.42 31.34
C PHE A 823 -14.33 -3.28 31.98
N TYR A 824 -13.94 -2.09 32.43
CA TYR A 824 -12.61 -1.84 33.03
C TYR A 824 -12.45 -2.41 34.45
N ALA A 825 -13.56 -2.67 35.16
CA ALA A 825 -13.55 -3.37 36.45
C ALA A 825 -12.95 -4.78 36.33
N LEU A 826 -12.93 -5.36 35.12
CA LEU A 826 -12.29 -6.65 34.87
C LEU A 826 -10.82 -6.65 35.23
N SER A 827 -10.09 -5.53 35.09
CA SER A 827 -8.68 -5.47 35.51
C SER A 827 -8.49 -5.77 37.00
N ALA A 828 -9.36 -5.20 37.85
CA ALA A 828 -9.33 -5.43 39.29
C ALA A 828 -9.87 -6.84 39.67
N ILE A 829 -10.89 -7.32 38.95
CA ILE A 829 -11.46 -8.66 39.17
C ILE A 829 -10.44 -9.74 38.80
N THR A 830 -9.78 -9.64 37.64
CA THR A 830 -8.76 -10.61 37.21
C THR A 830 -7.55 -10.59 38.12
N GLU A 831 -7.08 -9.42 38.57
CA GLU A 831 -6.00 -9.32 39.54
C GLU A 831 -6.36 -10.03 40.87
N ARG A 832 -7.59 -9.85 41.36
CA ARG A 832 -8.08 -10.57 42.55
C ARG A 832 -8.16 -12.08 42.33
N ILE A 833 -8.68 -12.52 41.19
CA ILE A 833 -8.72 -13.94 40.83
C ILE A 833 -7.30 -14.54 40.84
N LEU A 834 -6.32 -13.87 40.24
CA LEU A 834 -4.92 -14.32 40.26
C LEU A 834 -4.36 -14.38 41.68
N LYS A 835 -4.63 -13.38 42.52
CA LYS A 835 -4.24 -13.38 43.94
C LYS A 835 -4.84 -14.57 44.70
N HIS A 836 -6.11 -14.88 44.47
CA HIS A 836 -6.76 -16.05 45.04
C HIS A 836 -6.13 -17.35 44.55
N ILE A 837 -5.84 -17.48 43.25
CA ILE A 837 -5.15 -18.64 42.66
C ILE A 837 -3.79 -18.85 43.32
N VAL A 838 -2.97 -17.79 43.40
CA VAL A 838 -1.64 -17.85 44.04
C VAL A 838 -1.78 -18.28 45.50
N SER A 839 -2.69 -17.67 46.26
CA SER A 839 -2.92 -18.02 47.66
C SER A 839 -3.36 -19.48 47.82
N LEU A 840 -4.24 -19.99 46.96
CA LEU A 840 -4.72 -21.38 47.02
C LEU A 840 -3.62 -22.40 46.65
N VAL A 841 -2.68 -22.02 45.79
CA VAL A 841 -1.53 -22.85 45.41
C VAL A 841 -0.45 -22.85 46.50
N GLU A 842 -0.09 -21.67 47.03
CA GLU A 842 0.93 -21.49 48.08
C GLU A 842 0.50 -22.07 49.44
N ASN A 843 -0.81 -22.11 49.72
CA ASN A 843 -1.39 -22.72 50.94
C ASN A 843 -1.14 -24.24 51.06
N LYS A 844 -0.44 -24.88 50.11
CA LYS A 844 0.10 -26.24 50.25
C LYS A 844 1.28 -26.33 51.23
N GLU A 845 2.00 -25.23 51.49
CA GLU A 845 3.28 -25.27 52.22
C GLU A 845 3.26 -24.58 53.61
N THR A 846 2.29 -23.70 53.90
CA THR A 846 2.20 -22.98 55.19
C THR A 846 0.84 -23.17 55.89
N PRO A 847 0.79 -23.52 57.20
CA PRO A 847 -0.47 -23.71 57.92
C PRO A 847 -1.19 -22.38 58.19
N ARG A 848 -2.33 -22.14 57.52
CA ARG A 848 -3.29 -21.06 57.83
C ARG A 848 -4.47 -21.58 58.66
N TYR A 849 -5.17 -20.69 59.36
CA TYR A 849 -6.40 -21.03 60.07
C TYR A 849 -7.50 -21.47 59.09
N LYS A 850 -8.31 -22.45 59.50
CA LYS A 850 -9.40 -23.01 58.68
C LYS A 850 -10.37 -21.93 58.16
N GLY A 851 -10.73 -20.96 59.01
CA GLY A 851 -11.65 -19.87 58.64
C GLY A 851 -11.11 -18.92 57.57
N ASP A 852 -9.78 -18.72 57.50
CA ASP A 852 -9.17 -17.88 56.47
C ASP A 852 -9.22 -18.57 55.11
N ASN A 853 -8.97 -19.89 55.08
CA ASN A 853 -9.09 -20.68 53.86
C ASN A 853 -10.54 -20.76 53.37
N GLU A 854 -11.51 -20.89 54.29
CA GLU A 854 -12.95 -20.82 53.99
C GLU A 854 -13.32 -19.48 53.36
N ARG A 855 -12.87 -18.38 53.96
CA ARG A 855 -13.10 -17.03 53.43
C ARG A 855 -12.49 -16.84 52.04
N ASP A 856 -11.24 -17.26 51.83
CA ASP A 856 -10.55 -17.09 50.55
C ASP A 856 -11.22 -17.91 49.43
N ALA A 857 -11.65 -19.15 49.72
CA ALA A 857 -12.38 -19.98 48.76
C ALA A 857 -13.74 -19.37 48.38
N LEU A 858 -14.47 -18.80 49.35
CA LEU A 858 -15.75 -18.13 49.09
C LEU A 858 -15.59 -16.85 48.25
N LEU A 859 -14.57 -16.05 48.53
CA LEU A 859 -14.26 -14.85 47.74
C LEU A 859 -13.84 -15.21 46.31
N PHE A 860 -13.07 -16.29 46.14
CA PHE A 860 -12.68 -16.80 44.83
C PHE A 860 -13.90 -17.21 43.98
N VAL A 861 -14.82 -18.01 44.55
CA VAL A 861 -16.04 -18.43 43.84
C VAL A 861 -16.90 -17.23 43.42
N LYS A 862 -16.98 -16.22 44.29
CA LYS A 862 -17.74 -15.00 44.02
C LYS A 862 -17.14 -14.17 42.88
N ASP A 863 -15.83 -13.95 42.90
CA ASP A 863 -15.15 -13.23 41.83
C ASP A 863 -15.18 -14.02 40.50
N LEU A 864 -15.11 -15.35 40.57
CA LEU A 864 -15.26 -16.23 39.41
C LEU A 864 -16.67 -16.17 38.80
N LYS A 865 -17.72 -16.11 39.62
CA LYS A 865 -19.11 -15.89 39.15
C LYS A 865 -19.20 -14.60 38.34
N LEU A 866 -18.71 -13.48 38.90
CA LEU A 866 -18.69 -12.18 38.22
C LEU A 866 -17.88 -12.22 36.91
N PHE A 867 -16.76 -12.92 36.90
CA PHE A 867 -15.96 -13.11 35.69
C PHE A 867 -16.70 -13.93 34.62
N LYS A 868 -17.46 -14.96 35.02
CA LYS A 868 -18.29 -15.77 34.11
C LYS A 868 -19.49 -15.00 33.55
N GLU A 869 -20.10 -14.12 34.34
CA GLU A 869 -21.11 -13.18 33.84
C GLU A 869 -20.52 -12.23 32.78
N ALA A 870 -19.31 -11.74 33.01
CA ALA A 870 -18.59 -10.96 32.01
C ALA A 870 -18.21 -11.78 30.77
N GLU A 871 -17.84 -13.06 30.93
CA GLU A 871 -17.56 -13.97 29.80
C GLU A 871 -18.79 -14.17 28.93
N ALA A 872 -19.97 -14.38 29.53
CA ALA A 872 -21.21 -14.50 28.79
C ALA A 872 -21.51 -13.23 27.96
N LYS A 873 -21.27 -12.05 28.55
CA LYS A 873 -21.55 -10.76 27.89
C LYS A 873 -20.50 -10.35 26.84
N PHE A 874 -19.23 -10.57 27.13
CA PHE A 874 -18.11 -10.05 26.33
C PHE A 874 -17.34 -11.14 25.55
N GLY A 875 -17.64 -12.42 25.77
CA GLY A 875 -16.96 -13.54 25.13
C GLY A 875 -15.51 -13.71 25.55
N SER A 876 -14.80 -14.59 24.85
CA SER A 876 -13.44 -15.03 25.22
C SER A 876 -12.34 -13.96 25.12
N CYS A 877 -12.61 -12.77 24.57
CA CYS A 877 -11.58 -11.71 24.53
C CYS A 877 -11.18 -11.21 25.93
N ILE A 878 -12.02 -11.39 26.96
CA ILE A 878 -11.69 -10.96 28.32
C ILE A 878 -10.53 -11.73 28.94
N TYR A 879 -10.17 -12.91 28.42
CA TYR A 879 -9.01 -13.67 28.87
C TYR A 879 -7.69 -12.94 28.61
N GLU A 880 -7.65 -12.00 27.66
CA GLU A 880 -6.50 -11.12 27.45
C GLU A 880 -6.18 -10.26 28.71
N PHE A 881 -7.13 -10.02 29.64
CA PHE A 881 -6.86 -9.32 30.91
C PHE A 881 -5.97 -10.15 31.85
N PHE A 882 -5.93 -11.47 31.67
CA PHE A 882 -4.99 -12.36 32.35
C PHE A 882 -3.66 -12.53 31.60
N ASN A 883 -3.54 -11.96 30.39
CA ASN A 883 -2.46 -12.23 29.42
C ASN A 883 -2.31 -13.73 29.06
N MET A 884 -3.41 -14.49 29.00
CA MET A 884 -3.40 -15.92 28.66
C MET A 884 -4.61 -16.31 27.80
N SER A 885 -4.56 -17.49 27.16
CA SER A 885 -5.71 -18.02 26.42
C SER A 885 -6.77 -18.62 27.35
N GLN A 886 -7.98 -18.84 26.83
CA GLN A 886 -9.03 -19.54 27.55
C GLN A 886 -8.56 -20.95 27.98
N GLU A 887 -7.90 -21.71 27.09
CA GLU A 887 -7.42 -23.05 27.45
C GLU A 887 -6.34 -23.00 28.54
N GLN A 888 -5.46 -22.00 28.50
CA GLN A 888 -4.43 -21.81 29.53
C GLN A 888 -5.05 -21.51 30.89
N PHE A 889 -6.03 -20.62 30.95
CA PHE A 889 -6.74 -20.31 32.19
C PHE A 889 -7.50 -21.54 32.72
N GLU A 890 -8.20 -22.26 31.85
CA GLU A 890 -8.91 -23.48 32.23
C GLU A 890 -7.96 -24.58 32.72
N SER A 891 -6.77 -24.71 32.12
CA SER A 891 -5.73 -25.61 32.61
C SER A 891 -5.23 -25.22 34.01
N ILE A 892 -5.10 -23.92 34.31
CA ILE A 892 -4.71 -23.46 35.65
C ILE A 892 -5.80 -23.84 36.67
N LEU A 893 -7.07 -23.62 36.32
CA LEU A 893 -8.19 -23.99 37.20
C LEU A 893 -8.22 -25.50 37.49
N LEU A 894 -7.90 -26.36 36.52
CA LEU A 894 -7.83 -27.81 36.71
C LEU A 894 -6.67 -28.26 37.62
N GLN A 895 -5.61 -27.46 37.72
CA GLN A 895 -4.45 -27.74 38.58
C GLN A 895 -4.63 -27.23 40.02
N LEU A 896 -5.70 -26.47 40.29
CA LEU A 896 -6.00 -25.99 41.64
C LEU A 896 -6.38 -27.15 42.56
N PRO A 897 -5.98 -27.09 43.84
CA PRO A 897 -6.47 -28.05 44.81
C PRO A 897 -8.00 -27.92 44.97
N SER A 898 -8.68 -29.02 45.27
CA SER A 898 -10.14 -29.01 45.43
C SER A 898 -10.54 -28.01 46.52
N LEU A 899 -11.37 -27.02 46.15
CA LEU A 899 -11.89 -26.01 47.08
C LEU A 899 -12.73 -26.65 48.19
N SER A 900 -13.19 -27.89 48.00
CA SER A 900 -14.00 -28.67 48.95
C SER A 900 -13.31 -28.98 50.27
N GLN A 901 -11.97 -28.92 50.33
CA GLN A 901 -11.22 -29.12 51.58
C GLN A 901 -11.24 -27.89 52.50
N TYR A 902 -11.63 -26.73 51.96
CA TYR A 902 -11.65 -25.46 52.64
C TYR A 902 -13.06 -24.93 52.85
N LEU A 903 -14.12 -25.73 52.66
CA LEU A 903 -15.50 -25.27 52.83
C LEU A 903 -16.12 -25.89 54.09
N PRO A 904 -17.06 -25.20 54.77
CA PRO A 904 -17.65 -25.70 55.99
C PRO A 904 -18.32 -27.05 55.74
N LYS A 905 -18.08 -28.02 56.62
CA LYS A 905 -18.94 -29.22 56.70
C LYS A 905 -20.33 -28.71 57.06
N GLY A 906 -21.34 -29.11 56.28
CA GLY A 906 -22.73 -28.79 56.58
C GLY A 906 -23.00 -29.02 58.05
N ARG A 907 -23.67 -28.07 58.71
CA ARG A 907 -24.25 -28.35 60.01
C ARG A 907 -25.25 -29.47 59.77
N GLU A 908 -25.00 -30.66 60.31
CA GLU A 908 -26.07 -31.62 60.57
C GLU A 908 -27.14 -30.85 61.37
N MET A 909 -28.30 -30.66 60.74
CA MET A 909 -29.52 -30.33 61.47
C MET A 909 -30.09 -31.60 62.06
#